data_AF-A0A4Z0NWW2-F1
#
_entry.id   AF-A0A4Z0NWW2-F1
#
_cell.length_a   1.000
_cell.length_b   1.000
_cell.length_c   1.000
_cell.angle_alpha   90.00
_cell.angle_beta   90.00
_cell.angle_gamma   90.00
#
_symmetry.space_group_name_H-M   'P 1'
#
loop_
_entity.id
_entity.type
_entity.pdbx_description
1 polymer ?
#
loop_
_entity_poly.entity_id
_entity_poly.type
_entity_poly.pdbx_seq_one_letter_code
_entity_poly.pdbx_strand_id
1 'polypeptide(L)'
;MLPALPPSEPVLLPVQARYAGGAGQGSREGEHAITANNRWSRVLLTFRDLPAGAWCCLEAVLAWAPGEEGGQALDFALAGFDFLAGDGSSLDAEHVPGLSRTLLDPHSAWIAGPACQPVGTELIRAAPVRVAFGVPPQARGLALTLRSWRNTEGFRIADPRLRPGAPLGPGVFRRRRLGPAPEPLRHGLVPGLGLLVRGQIHAGRPDEHAARASLVYRDRDGAEIPPPYPGTVSVPGAEGRPGLGATINLPAQPQARRFTLDLTPPPGAATLDLGFCTWEEEGEALPAVELLGLPEIALEDRFRLESLCGDDLLDAPGFLARLSARLGLDPGAEAAWIPGPAEAGAAPLPLARARALRGDSERPVLLRPDGGLTLRLAGAPDWPLPETPSFREDPFRAVPVRAVPWRLAYQSLGWLLALSETAPARALALAQAWSRANPWGQPADPLSLHPAALPARAEAWIGLLALPGAGAAAPVLVGEAVRHGFALAEIVGQNTFGRSLHQLQAAAVLLALARALPRLPLAGHWEGLARESLRDGVPALLPEDGHGAESSLHRRLDLVTLGRALKDALGDAVPGPLVAARTDAALQDLAGLLDPGGRLPPFGEVFSGSDDAGWIARLRGGAGLVAQRKAAAPAAASSILLPDGLSARHESAGRGWAHFACTFAETAPHGHADCTSYVYAAGATRWIVEAGGSEQAETGAARHYLLSARAHNVAVPDGREPVAGRGLYRGSLPLPGATAHAVETSVHGPGCRHLRVFVLPHDLSGLAVIDRFAALDGGPLTFEAYAHLAPESLVALEGPRRAQARQGGRRLGLVPFAIAGRVAGLEAVIARSDRPGTLQGFVVGRPGTLEPACTMRYAVSGRGTVCGGLLMAVDGPAEDSLARALAREELTEFMARP
;
A
#
# COMPACT_ATOMS: atom_id res chain seq x y z
N MET A 1 40.27 6.58 -33.87
CA MET A 1 39.92 7.17 -32.56
C MET A 1 38.71 6.43 -32.05
N LEU A 2 38.83 5.68 -30.96
CA LEU A 2 37.68 5.08 -30.29
C LEU A 2 36.83 6.21 -29.68
N PRO A 3 35.49 6.18 -29.78
CA PRO A 3 34.66 7.13 -29.07
C PRO A 3 34.93 6.99 -27.57
N ALA A 4 35.15 8.12 -26.89
CA ALA A 4 35.33 8.15 -25.45
C ALA A 4 34.14 7.45 -24.78
N LEU A 5 34.43 6.54 -23.84
CA LEU A 5 33.41 5.94 -22.99
C LEU A 5 32.58 7.08 -22.36
N PRO A 6 31.23 7.00 -22.35
CA PRO A 6 30.43 7.97 -21.64
C PRO A 6 30.90 8.03 -20.18
N PRO A 7 30.88 9.21 -19.52
CA PRO A 7 31.30 9.33 -18.13
C PRO A 7 30.52 8.33 -17.27
N SER A 8 31.23 7.60 -16.40
CA SER A 8 30.61 6.73 -15.41
C SER A 8 29.56 7.49 -14.61
N GLU A 9 28.37 6.93 -14.43
CA GLU A 9 27.34 7.55 -13.59
C GLU A 9 27.94 7.93 -12.22
N PRO A 10 27.61 9.13 -11.68
CA PRO A 10 28.19 9.60 -10.42
C PRO A 10 27.86 8.62 -9.30
N VAL A 11 28.86 8.21 -8.52
CA VAL A 11 28.68 7.42 -7.29
C VAL A 11 28.89 8.35 -6.11
N LEU A 12 27.91 8.43 -5.21
CA LEU A 12 28.04 9.22 -4.00
C LEU A 12 28.51 8.32 -2.85
N LEU A 13 29.60 8.73 -2.20
CA LEU A 13 30.17 8.07 -1.03
C LEU A 13 29.81 8.86 0.24
N PRO A 14 29.73 8.21 1.40
CA PRO A 14 29.47 8.91 2.65
C PRO A 14 30.63 9.85 2.97
N VAL A 15 30.31 11.10 3.31
CA VAL A 15 31.30 12.13 3.69
C VAL A 15 31.61 12.13 5.19
N GLN A 16 30.74 11.51 6.00
CA GLN A 16 30.90 11.39 7.45
C GLN A 16 30.25 10.10 7.94
N ALA A 17 30.87 9.47 8.93
CA ALA A 17 30.29 8.37 9.71
C ALA A 17 30.26 8.73 11.21
N ARG A 18 29.16 8.41 11.90
CA ARG A 18 29.00 8.52 13.36
C ARG A 18 28.46 7.21 13.90
N TYR A 19 28.91 6.80 15.09
CA TYR A 19 28.55 5.51 15.68
C TYR A 19 27.86 5.70 17.04
N ALA A 20 26.95 4.78 17.37
CA ALA A 20 26.28 4.74 18.67
C ALA A 20 25.95 3.31 19.09
N GLY A 21 25.71 3.10 20.39
CA GLY A 21 25.19 1.84 20.94
C GLY A 21 26.11 0.63 20.81
N GLY A 22 27.42 0.86 20.70
CA GLY A 22 28.44 -0.19 20.53
C GLY A 22 28.84 -0.46 19.09
N ALA A 23 28.23 0.20 18.10
CA ALA A 23 28.71 0.17 16.73
C ALA A 23 30.08 0.87 16.60
N GLY A 24 30.83 0.53 15.57
CA GLY A 24 32.16 1.10 15.30
C GLY A 24 32.64 0.88 13.88
N GLN A 25 33.86 1.33 13.60
CA GLN A 25 34.54 1.05 12.34
C GLN A 25 34.82 -0.46 12.22
N GLY A 26 34.73 -0.97 11.00
CA GLY A 26 35.08 -2.35 10.67
C GLY A 26 36.58 -2.56 10.53
N SER A 27 36.97 -3.71 9.99
CA SER A 27 38.37 -4.07 9.80
C SER A 27 39.03 -3.37 8.62
N ARG A 28 38.23 -2.82 7.70
CA ARG A 28 38.66 -2.12 6.49
C ARG A 28 38.02 -0.74 6.40
N GLU A 29 38.64 0.14 5.63
CA GLU A 29 38.03 1.41 5.23
C GLU A 29 36.69 1.14 4.52
N GLY A 30 35.66 1.94 4.81
CA GLY A 30 34.31 1.73 4.29
C GLY A 30 33.53 0.59 4.94
N GLU A 31 34.10 -0.12 5.92
CA GLU A 31 33.41 -1.16 6.68
C GLU A 31 32.91 -0.62 8.03
N HIS A 32 31.72 -1.05 8.44
CA HIS A 32 31.06 -0.64 9.67
C HIS A 32 30.57 -1.87 10.43
N ALA A 33 30.94 -2.00 11.70
CA ALA A 33 30.51 -3.07 12.58
C ALA A 33 29.35 -2.60 13.47
N ILE A 34 28.27 -3.38 13.49
CA ILE A 34 27.05 -3.10 14.26
C ILE A 34 26.82 -4.28 15.20
N THR A 35 26.84 -4.02 16.51
CA THR A 35 26.62 -5.02 17.55
C THR A 35 25.15 -5.41 17.67
N ALA A 36 24.85 -6.61 18.15
CA ALA A 36 23.50 -7.02 18.51
C ALA A 36 23.04 -6.28 19.78
N ASN A 37 22.22 -5.24 19.60
CA ASN A 37 21.72 -4.43 20.72
C ASN A 37 20.37 -3.77 20.40
N ASN A 38 19.41 -4.57 19.92
CA ASN A 38 17.97 -4.28 19.86
C ASN A 38 17.61 -2.81 19.58
N ARG A 39 18.04 -2.27 18.43
CA ARG A 39 17.83 -0.88 17.90
C ARG A 39 18.80 0.22 18.33
N TRP A 40 19.58 0.05 19.40
CA TRP A 40 20.45 1.11 19.91
C TRP A 40 21.80 1.16 19.19
N SER A 41 22.30 0.00 18.75
CA SER A 41 23.55 -0.09 17.97
C SER A 41 23.32 0.34 16.53
N ARG A 42 24.00 1.40 16.10
CA ARG A 42 23.82 2.00 14.78
C ARG A 42 25.04 2.77 14.27
N VAL A 43 25.17 2.83 12.95
CA VAL A 43 26.01 3.80 12.23
C VAL A 43 25.12 4.80 11.50
N LEU A 44 25.50 6.07 11.52
CA LEU A 44 24.89 7.15 10.76
C LEU A 44 25.90 7.65 9.72
N LEU A 45 25.51 7.59 8.44
CA LEU A 45 26.29 7.94 7.28
C LEU A 45 25.68 9.15 6.59
N THR A 46 26.47 10.20 6.37
CA THR A 46 25.99 11.43 5.72
C THR A 46 26.40 11.44 4.25
N PHE A 47 25.44 11.66 3.37
CA PHE A 47 25.64 11.88 1.94
C PHE A 47 25.26 13.33 1.59
N ARG A 48 26.06 13.96 0.73
CA ARG A 48 25.82 15.31 0.19
C ARG A 48 25.56 15.24 -1.31
N ASP A 49 25.09 16.34 -1.87
CA ASP A 49 24.89 16.53 -3.30
C ASP A 49 23.93 15.48 -3.90
N LEU A 50 22.89 15.14 -3.13
CA LEU A 50 21.88 14.18 -3.54
C LEU A 50 21.03 14.79 -4.68
N PRO A 51 20.84 14.08 -5.81
CA PRO A 51 20.10 14.61 -6.94
C PRO A 51 18.60 14.62 -6.65
N ALA A 52 18.07 15.81 -6.47
CA ALA A 52 16.67 16.04 -6.17
C ALA A 52 15.73 15.54 -7.29
N GLY A 53 14.60 14.93 -6.91
CA GLY A 53 13.59 14.50 -7.88
C GLY A 53 14.04 13.36 -8.80
N ALA A 54 15.02 12.56 -8.38
CA ALA A 54 15.50 11.39 -9.11
C ALA A 54 15.33 10.11 -8.30
N TRP A 55 15.31 8.96 -8.97
CA TRP A 55 15.54 7.69 -8.31
C TRP A 55 16.98 7.63 -7.80
N CYS A 56 17.18 6.96 -6.67
CA CYS A 56 18.49 6.67 -6.12
C CYS A 56 18.51 5.25 -5.57
N CYS A 57 19.64 4.57 -5.65
CA CYS A 57 19.81 3.21 -5.13
C CYS A 57 20.97 3.18 -4.12
N LEU A 58 20.66 2.80 -2.89
CA LEU A 58 21.65 2.38 -1.90
C LEU A 58 22.17 1.00 -2.29
N GLU A 59 23.48 0.89 -2.40
CA GLU A 59 24.19 -0.38 -2.54
C GLU A 59 25.16 -0.54 -1.38
N ALA A 60 25.17 -1.73 -0.77
CA ALA A 60 26.12 -2.11 0.26
C ALA A 60 26.31 -3.63 0.28
N VAL A 61 27.24 -4.13 1.09
CA VAL A 61 27.39 -5.56 1.37
C VAL A 61 27.14 -5.82 2.84
N LEU A 62 26.15 -6.68 3.14
CA LEU A 62 25.89 -7.20 4.47
C LEU A 62 26.72 -8.45 4.69
N ALA A 63 27.49 -8.52 5.77
CA ALA A 63 28.20 -9.70 6.23
C ALA A 63 27.82 -10.06 7.66
N TRP A 64 27.69 -11.35 7.96
CA TRP A 64 27.17 -11.83 9.25
C TRP A 64 28.08 -12.87 9.91
N ALA A 65 27.90 -13.04 11.22
CA ALA A 65 28.66 -13.99 12.00
C ALA A 65 28.22 -15.45 11.72
N PRO A 66 29.13 -16.43 11.90
CA PRO A 66 28.80 -17.86 11.83
C PRO A 66 27.67 -18.32 12.75
N GLY A 67 27.59 -17.73 13.95
CA GLY A 67 26.65 -18.10 15.01
C GLY A 67 25.33 -17.32 14.99
N GLU A 68 25.01 -16.61 13.91
CA GLU A 68 23.76 -15.86 13.82
C GLU A 68 22.54 -16.79 13.77
N GLU A 69 21.68 -16.71 14.79
CA GLU A 69 20.49 -17.56 14.94
C GLU A 69 19.21 -16.86 14.44
N GLY A 70 19.20 -15.53 14.36
CA GLY A 70 18.12 -14.70 13.79
C GLY A 70 18.06 -14.72 12.25
N GLY A 71 18.63 -15.76 11.61
CA GLY A 71 18.82 -15.86 10.17
C GLY A 71 17.56 -15.70 9.31
N GLN A 72 16.39 -16.05 9.85
CA GLN A 72 15.11 -16.01 9.14
C GLN A 72 14.29 -14.73 9.39
N ALA A 73 14.79 -13.79 10.20
CA ALA A 73 14.09 -12.54 10.47
C ALA A 73 14.02 -11.69 9.18
N LEU A 74 12.82 -11.29 8.77
CA LEU A 74 12.63 -10.36 7.65
C LEU A 74 13.02 -8.92 8.02
N ASP A 75 13.02 -8.63 9.32
CA ASP A 75 13.44 -7.40 9.97
C ASP A 75 14.76 -7.61 10.72
N PHE A 76 15.76 -8.22 10.08
CA PHE A 76 17.06 -8.50 10.69
C PHE A 76 17.80 -7.21 11.08
N ALA A 77 17.83 -6.25 10.16
CA ALA A 77 18.37 -4.90 10.35
C ALA A 77 17.46 -3.84 9.72
N LEU A 78 17.63 -2.58 10.12
CA LEU A 78 16.87 -1.45 9.60
C LEU A 78 17.80 -0.42 8.96
N ALA A 79 17.48 0.00 7.73
CA ALA A 79 18.03 1.19 7.09
C ALA A 79 17.05 2.35 7.26
N GLY A 80 17.42 3.38 8.01
CA GLY A 80 16.66 4.62 8.22
C GLY A 80 17.16 5.75 7.32
N PHE A 81 16.24 6.52 6.74
CA PHE A 81 16.51 7.58 5.76
C PHE A 81 15.92 8.90 6.26
N ASP A 82 16.80 9.87 6.54
CA ASP A 82 16.45 11.25 6.87
C ASP A 82 16.98 12.19 5.79
N PHE A 83 16.07 12.70 4.95
CA PHE A 83 16.41 13.59 3.84
C PHE A 83 16.64 15.01 4.35
N LEU A 84 17.65 15.69 3.83
CA LEU A 84 18.08 17.00 4.33
C LEU A 84 17.92 18.08 3.26
N ALA A 85 17.40 19.24 3.63
CA ALA A 85 17.37 20.45 2.81
C ALA A 85 18.79 21.01 2.59
N GLY A 86 18.92 22.10 1.82
CA GLY A 86 20.21 22.71 1.49
C GLY A 86 21.00 23.20 2.70
N ASP A 87 20.31 23.61 3.77
CA ASP A 87 20.91 24.04 5.03
C ASP A 87 21.10 22.91 6.06
N GLY A 88 20.77 21.67 5.69
CA GLY A 88 20.88 20.49 6.54
C GLY A 88 19.67 20.22 7.45
N SER A 89 18.59 21.00 7.36
CA SER A 89 17.36 20.71 8.09
C SER A 89 16.63 19.48 7.54
N SER A 90 16.06 18.66 8.44
CA SER A 90 15.36 17.40 8.10
C SER A 90 14.04 17.67 7.37
N LEU A 91 13.77 16.90 6.33
CA LEU A 91 12.56 16.93 5.51
C LEU A 91 11.69 15.71 5.84
N ASP A 92 10.58 15.94 6.53
CA ASP A 92 9.60 14.91 6.86
C ASP A 92 8.53 14.84 5.76
N ALA A 93 8.93 14.28 4.62
CA ALA A 93 8.03 14.10 3.49
C ALA A 93 6.89 13.13 3.87
N GLU A 94 5.66 13.43 3.46
CA GLU A 94 4.49 12.57 3.74
C GLU A 94 4.69 11.13 3.20
N HIS A 95 5.37 11.00 2.06
CA HIS A 95 5.63 9.75 1.39
C HIS A 95 6.94 9.83 0.61
N VAL A 96 7.71 8.75 0.63
CA VAL A 96 8.89 8.57 -0.22
C VAL A 96 8.76 7.24 -0.97
N PRO A 97 8.67 7.26 -2.31
CA PRO A 97 8.66 6.05 -3.13
C PRO A 97 9.81 5.14 -2.76
N GLY A 98 9.54 3.84 -2.61
CA GLY A 98 10.57 2.87 -2.24
C GLY A 98 10.92 2.81 -0.74
N LEU A 99 10.31 3.61 0.14
CA LEU A 99 10.53 3.55 1.60
C LEU A 99 9.21 3.53 2.38
N SER A 100 9.26 3.07 3.64
CA SER A 100 8.13 3.06 4.57
C SER A 100 8.34 4.04 5.72
N ARG A 101 7.28 4.72 6.19
CA ARG A 101 7.38 5.59 7.37
C ARG A 101 7.56 4.75 8.63
N THR A 102 8.34 5.25 9.58
CA THR A 102 8.47 4.64 10.92
C THR A 102 8.53 5.70 12.01
N LEU A 103 8.36 5.29 13.26
CA LEU A 103 8.46 6.19 14.41
C LEU A 103 9.91 6.53 14.79
N LEU A 104 10.89 5.71 14.39
CA LEU A 104 12.29 5.86 14.79
C LEU A 104 13.12 6.70 13.81
N ASP A 105 12.88 6.50 12.52
CA ASP A 105 13.47 7.25 11.41
C ASP A 105 12.32 7.73 10.51
N PRO A 106 12.38 8.94 9.91
CA PRO A 106 11.28 9.47 9.10
C PRO A 106 10.81 8.48 8.03
N HIS A 107 11.78 7.85 7.35
CA HIS A 107 11.57 6.77 6.40
C HIS A 107 12.54 5.63 6.65
N SER A 108 12.19 4.41 6.22
CA SER A 108 13.05 3.24 6.42
C SER A 108 12.81 2.11 5.40
N ALA A 109 13.73 1.15 5.39
CA ALA A 109 13.60 -0.13 4.72
C ALA A 109 14.18 -1.26 5.59
N TRP A 110 13.44 -2.36 5.72
CA TRP A 110 13.89 -3.58 6.41
C TRP A 110 14.87 -4.37 5.55
N ILE A 111 15.94 -4.86 6.18
CA ILE A 111 16.93 -5.75 5.57
C ILE A 111 16.71 -7.14 6.17
N ALA A 112 16.45 -8.13 5.31
CA ALA A 112 16.21 -9.50 5.73
C ALA A 112 17.50 -10.24 6.14
N GLY A 113 17.33 -11.24 7.00
CA GLY A 113 18.43 -12.02 7.57
C GLY A 113 19.07 -13.00 6.58
N PRO A 114 20.22 -13.59 6.96
CA PRO A 114 21.02 -14.53 6.16
C PRO A 114 20.25 -15.62 5.40
N ALA A 115 19.25 -16.25 6.02
CA ALA A 115 18.51 -17.37 5.42
C ALA A 115 17.56 -16.92 4.31
N CYS A 116 17.26 -15.62 4.24
CA CYS A 116 16.43 -15.00 3.23
C CYS A 116 17.23 -14.44 2.04
N GLN A 117 18.58 -14.46 2.13
CA GLN A 117 19.48 -13.94 1.11
C GLN A 117 19.61 -14.89 -0.10
N PRO A 118 20.03 -14.41 -1.29
CA PRO A 118 20.17 -15.22 -2.51
C PRO A 118 21.11 -16.44 -2.37
N VAL A 119 21.00 -17.39 -3.30
CA VAL A 119 21.86 -18.60 -3.37
C VAL A 119 23.34 -18.24 -3.40
N GLY A 120 24.18 -19.02 -2.71
CA GLY A 120 25.64 -18.87 -2.72
C GLY A 120 26.20 -17.90 -1.68
N THR A 121 25.35 -17.09 -1.05
CA THR A 121 25.76 -16.12 -0.01
C THR A 121 26.22 -16.78 1.29
N GLU A 122 25.79 -18.02 1.55
CA GLU A 122 26.15 -18.79 2.75
C GLU A 122 27.63 -19.16 2.82
N LEU A 123 28.23 -19.49 1.67
CA LEU A 123 29.64 -19.89 1.58
C LEU A 123 30.58 -18.74 1.96
N ILE A 124 30.23 -17.53 1.54
CA ILE A 124 31.01 -16.30 1.79
C ILE A 124 30.51 -15.51 3.02
N ARG A 125 29.35 -15.89 3.58
CA ARG A 125 28.62 -15.20 4.66
C ARG A 125 28.44 -13.70 4.42
N ALA A 126 28.12 -13.37 3.19
CA ALA A 126 27.88 -12.00 2.76
C ALA A 126 26.87 -11.96 1.60
N ALA A 127 26.07 -10.89 1.55
CA ALA A 127 25.08 -10.66 0.52
C ALA A 127 25.01 -9.17 0.13
N PRO A 128 24.74 -8.86 -1.15
CA PRO A 128 24.48 -7.48 -1.56
C PRO A 128 23.15 -6.99 -0.97
N VAL A 129 23.14 -5.75 -0.50
CA VAL A 129 21.94 -5.02 -0.08
C VAL A 129 21.67 -3.93 -1.09
N ARG A 130 20.42 -3.88 -1.59
CA ARG A 130 19.97 -2.89 -2.55
C ARG A 130 18.64 -2.31 -2.12
N VAL A 131 18.58 -0.99 -1.97
CA VAL A 131 17.34 -0.26 -1.64
C VAL A 131 17.22 0.91 -2.59
N ALA A 132 16.21 0.90 -3.46
CA ALA A 132 15.90 2.04 -4.32
C ALA A 132 14.82 2.91 -3.70
N PHE A 133 14.93 4.22 -3.91
CA PHE A 133 13.99 5.20 -3.36
C PHE A 133 13.94 6.46 -4.22
N GLY A 134 12.82 7.17 -4.18
CA GLY A 134 12.66 8.47 -4.80
C GLY A 134 13.24 9.58 -3.92
N VAL A 135 14.07 10.46 -4.47
CA VAL A 135 14.62 11.60 -3.71
C VAL A 135 13.63 12.77 -3.72
N PRO A 136 13.19 13.29 -2.55
CA PRO A 136 12.32 14.47 -2.50
C PRO A 136 12.90 15.66 -3.28
N PRO A 137 12.09 16.45 -4.00
CA PRO A 137 12.58 17.60 -4.79
C PRO A 137 13.32 18.68 -3.98
N GLN A 138 13.04 18.75 -2.68
CA GLN A 138 13.64 19.68 -1.73
C GLN A 138 14.97 19.18 -1.18
N ALA A 139 15.24 17.87 -1.26
CA ALA A 139 16.41 17.26 -0.66
C ALA A 139 17.71 17.64 -1.39
N ARG A 140 18.78 17.84 -0.62
CA ARG A 140 20.16 18.09 -1.07
C ARG A 140 21.17 17.17 -0.38
N GLY A 141 20.77 16.52 0.71
CA GLY A 141 21.56 15.51 1.40
C GLY A 141 20.70 14.39 1.99
N LEU A 142 21.37 13.39 2.55
CA LEU A 142 20.75 12.25 3.24
C LEU A 142 21.59 11.89 4.47
N ALA A 143 20.95 11.72 5.62
CA ALA A 143 21.50 10.98 6.75
C ALA A 143 20.91 9.56 6.74
N LEU A 144 21.74 8.59 6.38
CA LEU A 144 21.41 7.16 6.34
C LEU A 144 21.83 6.51 7.66
N THR A 145 20.88 5.94 8.39
CA THR A 145 21.16 5.13 9.59
C THR A 145 21.07 3.66 9.26
N LEU A 146 22.08 2.86 9.63
CA LEU A 146 22.02 1.40 9.59
C LEU A 146 22.09 0.88 11.02
N ARG A 147 21.09 0.10 11.46
CA ARG A 147 20.97 -0.31 12.86
C ARG A 147 20.59 -1.77 13.06
N SER A 148 20.99 -2.30 14.21
CA SER A 148 20.60 -3.62 14.71
C SER A 148 19.11 -3.67 15.02
N TRP A 149 18.47 -4.83 14.80
CA TRP A 149 17.05 -5.03 15.15
C TRP A 149 16.80 -6.38 15.81
N ARG A 150 16.67 -7.47 15.02
CA ARG A 150 16.46 -8.84 15.52
C ARG A 150 17.65 -9.78 15.30
N ASN A 151 18.76 -9.25 14.83
CA ASN A 151 20.03 -9.99 14.77
C ASN A 151 20.46 -10.42 16.18
N THR A 152 20.93 -11.66 16.33
CA THR A 152 21.42 -12.20 17.60
C THR A 152 22.92 -11.98 17.77
N GLU A 153 23.65 -11.83 16.66
CA GLU A 153 25.09 -11.57 16.62
C GLU A 153 25.41 -10.24 15.93
N GLY A 154 26.64 -9.74 16.13
CA GLY A 154 27.11 -8.55 15.41
C GLY A 154 27.22 -8.80 13.90
N PHE A 155 26.83 -7.81 13.09
CA PHE A 155 26.98 -7.85 11.64
C PHE A 155 27.81 -6.68 11.12
N ARG A 156 28.24 -6.77 9.87
CA ARG A 156 29.05 -5.76 9.19
C ARG A 156 28.37 -5.28 7.93
N ILE A 157 28.48 -3.98 7.67
CA ILE A 157 28.09 -3.37 6.40
C ILE A 157 29.35 -2.80 5.76
N ALA A 158 29.62 -3.19 4.52
CA ALA A 158 30.77 -2.71 3.75
C ALA A 158 30.32 -1.91 2.51
N ASP A 159 31.15 -0.93 2.16
CA ASP A 159 31.07 -0.11 0.94
C ASP A 159 29.69 0.52 0.68
N PRO A 160 29.03 1.14 1.69
CA PRO A 160 27.75 1.80 1.48
C PRO A 160 27.92 2.97 0.52
N ARG A 161 27.17 2.96 -0.57
CA ARG A 161 27.20 4.00 -1.60
C ARG A 161 25.82 4.26 -2.17
N LEU A 162 25.60 5.48 -2.66
CA LEU A 162 24.39 5.83 -3.39
C LEU A 162 24.70 5.97 -4.88
N ARG A 163 23.85 5.39 -5.71
CA ARG A 163 23.85 5.58 -7.16
C ARG A 163 22.59 6.32 -7.57
N PRO A 164 22.70 7.54 -8.10
CA PRO A 164 21.62 8.22 -8.79
C PRO A 164 21.15 7.44 -10.01
N GLY A 165 19.85 7.52 -10.30
CA GLY A 165 19.23 6.93 -11.49
C GLY A 165 18.42 7.96 -12.27
N ALA A 166 17.42 7.48 -13.00
CA ALA A 166 16.57 8.31 -13.83
C ALA A 166 15.76 9.34 -13.01
N PRO A 167 15.40 10.49 -13.60
CA PRO A 167 14.45 11.42 -13.01
C PRO A 167 13.14 10.74 -12.66
N LEU A 168 12.52 11.17 -11.56
CA LEU A 168 11.16 10.75 -11.20
C LEU A 168 10.15 11.35 -12.17
N GLY A 169 9.05 10.62 -12.37
CA GLY A 169 7.92 11.15 -13.11
C GLY A 169 7.32 12.39 -12.44
N PRO A 170 6.64 13.26 -13.21
CA PRO A 170 5.82 14.31 -12.61
C PRO A 170 4.75 13.67 -11.70
N GLY A 171 4.39 14.35 -10.61
CA GLY A 171 3.31 13.91 -9.71
C GLY A 171 3.69 12.85 -8.65
N VAL A 172 4.86 12.20 -8.77
CA VAL A 172 5.32 11.20 -7.77
C VAL A 172 5.34 11.79 -6.36
N PHE A 173 5.89 13.01 -6.23
CA PHE A 173 5.73 13.81 -5.02
C PHE A 173 4.62 14.82 -5.23
N ARG A 174 3.55 14.69 -4.43
CA ARG A 174 2.48 15.70 -4.38
C ARG A 174 3.04 16.96 -3.72
N ARG A 175 3.15 18.05 -4.48
CA ARG A 175 3.62 19.34 -3.97
C ARG A 175 2.42 20.16 -3.50
N ARG A 176 2.44 20.60 -2.24
CA ARG A 176 1.48 21.56 -1.70
C ARG A 176 2.14 22.93 -1.66
N ARG A 177 2.30 23.54 -2.83
CA ARG A 177 2.82 24.90 -2.93
C ARG A 177 1.83 25.86 -2.30
N LEU A 178 2.34 26.71 -1.42
CA LEU A 178 1.55 27.78 -0.84
C LEU A 178 1.52 28.95 -1.82
N GLY A 179 0.35 29.57 -1.94
CA GLY A 179 0.16 30.82 -2.67
C GLY A 179 -0.42 31.90 -1.75
N PRO A 180 -0.73 33.08 -2.30
CA PRO A 180 -1.29 34.19 -1.53
C PRO A 180 -2.70 33.88 -1.00
N ALA A 181 -3.48 33.12 -1.77
CA ALA A 181 -4.82 32.66 -1.40
C ALA A 181 -4.75 31.22 -0.84
N PRO A 182 -5.21 30.98 0.39
CA PRO A 182 -5.24 29.63 0.95
C PRO A 182 -6.44 28.83 0.42
N GLU A 183 -6.27 27.51 0.31
CA GLU A 183 -7.40 26.56 0.29
C GLU A 183 -7.72 26.21 1.76
N PRO A 184 -8.87 26.64 2.30
CA PRO A 184 -9.16 26.45 3.72
C PRO A 184 -9.48 24.98 4.03
N LEU A 185 -8.88 24.49 5.11
CA LEU A 185 -9.23 23.25 5.79
C LEU A 185 -10.32 23.57 6.80
N ARG A 186 -11.52 23.01 6.63
CA ARG A 186 -12.66 23.30 7.49
C ARG A 186 -12.81 22.22 8.56
N HIS A 187 -12.74 22.61 9.82
CA HIS A 187 -12.79 21.69 10.95
C HIS A 187 -13.89 22.05 11.94
N GLY A 188 -14.60 21.02 12.43
CA GLY A 188 -15.46 21.15 13.60
C GLY A 188 -14.62 21.24 14.88
N LEU A 189 -15.09 22.06 15.82
CA LEU A 189 -14.42 22.29 17.10
C LEU A 189 -15.21 21.62 18.23
N VAL A 190 -14.51 21.21 19.27
CA VAL A 190 -15.13 20.77 20.52
C VAL A 190 -15.29 21.99 21.43
N PRO A 191 -16.50 22.28 21.94
CA PRO A 191 -16.73 23.45 22.79
C PRO A 191 -15.74 23.53 23.95
N GLY A 192 -15.06 24.67 24.06
CA GLY A 192 -14.14 24.96 25.17
C GLY A 192 -12.78 24.23 25.12
N LEU A 193 -12.47 23.48 24.06
CA LEU A 193 -11.20 22.76 23.92
C LEU A 193 -10.28 23.39 22.87
N GLY A 194 -8.98 23.36 23.16
CA GLY A 194 -7.93 23.75 22.21
C GLY A 194 -7.71 22.71 21.10
N LEU A 195 -7.24 23.19 19.96
CA LEU A 195 -6.85 22.37 18.81
C LEU A 195 -5.32 22.48 18.61
N LEU A 196 -4.66 21.33 18.51
CA LEU A 196 -3.25 21.22 18.16
C LEU A 196 -3.13 20.94 16.67
N VAL A 197 -2.41 21.80 15.94
CA VAL A 197 -2.11 21.59 14.52
C VAL A 197 -0.60 21.54 14.34
N ARG A 198 -0.08 20.41 13.86
CA ARG A 198 1.35 20.20 13.62
C ARG A 198 1.61 20.02 12.14
N GLY A 199 2.73 20.53 11.65
CA GLY A 199 3.11 20.35 10.26
C GLY A 199 4.53 20.81 10.01
N GLN A 200 4.92 20.80 8.74
CA GLN A 200 6.23 21.28 8.33
C GLN A 200 6.13 22.09 7.04
N ILE A 201 6.73 23.28 7.05
CA ILE A 201 6.95 24.07 5.85
C ILE A 201 8.38 23.91 5.36
N HIS A 202 8.57 24.02 4.05
CA HIS A 202 9.85 24.15 3.39
C HIS A 202 9.85 25.42 2.52
N ALA A 203 10.83 26.29 2.73
CA ALA A 203 11.09 27.44 1.88
C ALA A 203 12.40 27.26 1.10
N GLY A 204 12.41 27.62 -0.18
CA GLY A 204 13.60 27.55 -1.03
C GLY A 204 14.80 28.38 -0.52
N ARG A 205 14.56 29.35 0.37
CA ARG A 205 15.55 30.10 1.13
C ARG A 205 15.04 30.30 2.57
N PRO A 206 15.92 30.37 3.57
CA PRO A 206 15.47 30.68 4.93
C PRO A 206 14.85 32.07 5.03
N ASP A 207 13.70 32.19 5.68
CA ASP A 207 12.97 33.45 5.84
C ASP A 207 12.17 33.47 7.15
N GLU A 208 12.16 34.59 7.85
CA GLU A 208 11.38 34.79 9.08
C GLU A 208 9.88 34.93 8.79
N HIS A 209 9.52 35.38 7.58
CA HIS A 209 8.14 35.54 7.12
C HIS A 209 7.85 34.68 5.89
N ALA A 210 8.24 33.40 5.94
CA ALA A 210 8.09 32.49 4.81
C ALA A 210 6.61 32.17 4.48
N ALA A 211 5.79 31.92 5.50
CA ALA A 211 4.37 31.62 5.33
C ALA A 211 3.57 32.13 6.52
N ARG A 212 2.25 31.98 6.43
CA ARG A 212 1.32 32.22 7.52
C ARG A 212 0.19 31.21 7.52
N ALA A 213 -0.34 30.98 8.72
CA ALA A 213 -1.64 30.35 8.91
C ALA A 213 -2.70 31.45 9.05
N SER A 214 -3.76 31.40 8.24
CA SER A 214 -4.96 32.25 8.33
C SER A 214 -6.06 31.48 9.05
N LEU A 215 -6.77 32.16 9.96
CA LEU A 215 -7.78 31.56 10.81
C LEU A 215 -9.09 32.34 10.72
N VAL A 216 -10.20 31.61 10.54
CA VAL A 216 -11.55 32.16 10.65
C VAL A 216 -12.39 31.25 11.53
N TYR A 217 -12.78 31.72 12.71
CA TYR A 217 -13.71 31.00 13.58
C TYR A 217 -15.15 31.36 13.20
N ARG A 218 -16.02 30.38 13.16
CA ARG A 218 -17.45 30.58 12.91
C ARG A 218 -18.28 29.95 14.01
N ASP A 219 -19.40 30.59 14.32
CA ASP A 219 -20.40 30.04 15.22
C ASP A 219 -21.20 28.90 14.57
N ARG A 220 -22.21 28.42 15.29
CA ARG A 220 -23.10 27.33 14.83
C ARG A 220 -23.96 27.69 13.62
N ASP A 221 -24.24 28.97 13.43
CA ASP A 221 -25.05 29.50 12.33
C ASP A 221 -24.17 29.81 11.10
N GLY A 222 -22.85 29.63 11.24
CA GLY A 222 -21.85 29.87 10.20
C GLY A 222 -21.40 31.32 10.12
N ALA A 223 -21.85 32.18 11.02
CA ALA A 223 -21.41 33.57 11.10
C ALA A 223 -19.97 33.62 11.60
N GLU A 224 -19.17 34.48 10.97
CA GLU A 224 -17.79 34.72 11.39
C GLU A 224 -17.75 35.42 12.75
N ILE A 225 -16.94 34.89 13.66
CA ILE A 225 -16.66 35.51 14.95
C ILE A 225 -15.53 36.51 14.72
N PRO A 226 -15.70 37.82 14.96
CA PRO A 226 -14.68 38.79 14.64
C PRO A 226 -13.40 38.61 15.50
N PRO A 227 -12.20 38.82 14.93
CA PRO A 227 -10.95 38.85 15.69
C PRO A 227 -10.89 40.08 16.64
N PRO A 228 -9.97 40.13 17.63
CA PRO A 228 -8.75 39.32 17.77
C PRO A 228 -8.97 37.95 18.43
N TYR A 229 -8.28 36.93 17.90
CA TYR A 229 -8.20 35.62 18.56
C TYR A 229 -6.91 35.51 19.39
N PRO A 230 -6.93 34.79 20.52
CA PRO A 230 -5.74 34.55 21.33
C PRO A 230 -4.57 34.00 20.49
N GLY A 231 -3.37 34.58 20.65
CA GLY A 231 -2.16 34.12 19.97
C GLY A 231 -2.06 34.47 18.47
N THR A 232 -2.98 35.29 17.94
CA THR A 232 -2.97 35.71 16.52
C THR A 232 -2.66 37.20 16.36
N VAL A 233 -2.13 37.58 15.19
CA VAL A 233 -2.01 38.97 14.75
C VAL A 233 -3.15 39.26 13.78
N SER A 234 -3.93 40.30 14.07
CA SER A 234 -5.04 40.74 13.21
C SER A 234 -4.61 41.93 12.37
N VAL A 235 -4.62 41.77 11.04
CA VAL A 235 -4.21 42.83 10.10
C VAL A 235 -5.46 43.39 9.41
N PRO A 236 -5.92 44.60 9.76
CA PRO A 236 -7.09 45.21 9.14
C PRO A 236 -6.81 45.64 7.69
N GLY A 237 -7.86 45.78 6.89
CA GLY A 237 -7.76 46.30 5.53
C GLY A 237 -7.48 47.80 5.51
N ALA A 238 -6.95 48.29 4.38
CA ALA A 238 -6.82 49.71 4.08
C ALA A 238 -7.87 50.11 3.02
N GLU A 239 -8.11 51.41 2.81
CA GLU A 239 -9.07 51.86 1.78
C GLU A 239 -8.78 51.22 0.42
N GLY A 240 -9.74 50.43 -0.09
CA GLY A 240 -9.62 49.71 -1.35
C GLY A 240 -8.86 48.38 -1.31
N ARG A 241 -8.38 47.91 -0.15
CA ARG A 241 -7.73 46.59 0.01
C ARG A 241 -8.30 45.80 1.20
N PRO A 242 -8.79 44.56 1.00
CA PRO A 242 -9.22 43.71 2.11
C PRO A 242 -8.03 43.39 3.04
N GLY A 243 -8.30 43.37 4.35
CA GLY A 243 -7.30 43.00 5.36
C GLY A 243 -6.95 41.52 5.30
N LEU A 244 -5.84 41.15 5.92
CA LEU A 244 -5.37 39.76 5.94
C LEU A 244 -6.07 38.91 7.01
N GLY A 245 -6.87 39.53 7.89
CA GLY A 245 -7.59 38.85 8.97
C GLY A 245 -6.67 38.42 10.11
N ALA A 246 -7.10 37.41 10.87
CA ALA A 246 -6.32 36.83 11.96
C ALA A 246 -5.31 35.80 11.42
N THR A 247 -4.03 36.00 11.75
CA THR A 247 -2.94 35.21 11.19
C THR A 247 -1.89 34.83 12.23
N ILE A 248 -1.17 33.74 11.98
CA ILE A 248 0.02 33.30 12.72
C ILE A 248 1.18 33.18 11.75
N ASN A 249 2.31 33.84 12.06
CA ASN A 249 3.52 33.76 11.24
C ASN A 249 4.15 32.36 11.33
N LEU A 250 4.54 31.82 10.17
CA LEU A 250 5.25 30.55 10.04
C LEU A 250 6.64 30.82 9.45
N PRO A 251 7.67 31.00 10.30
CA PRO A 251 9.05 31.18 9.84
C PRO A 251 9.62 29.89 9.26
N ALA A 252 10.47 30.01 8.24
CA ALA A 252 11.30 28.95 7.68
C ALA A 252 12.78 29.24 7.95
N GLN A 253 13.15 29.44 9.22
CA GLN A 253 14.54 29.41 9.69
C GLN A 253 14.64 28.29 10.74
N PRO A 254 15.18 27.11 10.38
CA PRO A 254 15.83 26.72 9.10
C PRO A 254 14.85 26.49 7.92
N GLN A 255 15.38 26.27 6.69
CA GLN A 255 14.64 26.09 5.42
C GLN A 255 13.44 25.14 5.55
N ALA A 256 13.64 24.00 6.21
CA ALA A 256 12.58 23.08 6.57
C ALA A 256 12.29 23.20 8.06
N ARG A 257 11.13 23.75 8.43
CA ARG A 257 10.76 24.01 9.82
C ARG A 257 9.44 23.38 10.19
N ARG A 258 9.48 22.53 11.22
CA ARG A 258 8.28 22.02 11.88
C ARG A 258 7.63 23.13 12.69
N PHE A 259 6.31 23.18 12.68
CA PHE A 259 5.51 24.10 13.46
C PHE A 259 4.48 23.34 14.30
N THR A 260 4.05 23.97 15.39
CA THR A 260 2.93 23.53 16.21
C THR A 260 2.10 24.76 16.53
N LEU A 261 0.82 24.72 16.18
CA LEU A 261 -0.15 25.78 16.46
C LEU A 261 -1.04 25.29 17.59
N ASP A 262 -0.97 26.00 18.72
CA ASP A 262 -1.82 25.78 19.89
C ASP A 262 -3.02 26.73 19.78
N LEU A 263 -4.05 26.29 19.07
CA LEU A 263 -5.19 27.13 18.73
C LEU A 263 -6.22 27.11 19.86
N THR A 264 -6.58 28.28 20.37
CA THR A 264 -7.61 28.43 21.42
C THR A 264 -8.88 29.03 20.82
N PRO A 265 -9.94 28.23 20.60
CA PRO A 265 -11.18 28.75 20.04
C PRO A 265 -11.82 29.82 20.94
N PRO A 266 -12.32 30.93 20.36
CA PRO A 266 -13.10 31.90 21.12
C PRO A 266 -14.44 31.32 21.57
N PRO A 267 -15.07 31.88 22.62
CA PRO A 267 -16.39 31.42 23.08
C PRO A 267 -17.42 31.41 21.95
N GLY A 268 -18.19 30.32 21.85
CA GLY A 268 -19.23 30.17 20.83
C GLY A 268 -18.74 29.65 19.47
N ALA A 269 -17.43 29.51 19.26
CA ALA A 269 -16.89 28.91 18.04
C ALA A 269 -17.31 27.45 17.90
N ALA A 270 -17.84 27.11 16.72
CA ALA A 270 -18.25 25.76 16.36
C ALA A 270 -17.39 25.18 15.24
N THR A 271 -16.87 26.02 14.33
CA THR A 271 -15.98 25.60 13.25
C THR A 271 -14.80 26.55 13.09
N LEU A 272 -13.72 26.03 12.51
CA LEU A 272 -12.50 26.75 12.14
C LEU A 272 -12.23 26.51 10.65
N ASP A 273 -12.09 27.58 9.87
CA ASP A 273 -11.45 27.54 8.56
C ASP A 273 -9.98 27.90 8.74
N LEU A 274 -9.08 26.93 8.49
CA LEU A 274 -7.63 27.08 8.61
C LEU A 274 -6.97 27.05 7.24
N GLY A 275 -6.32 28.14 6.85
CA GLY A 275 -5.63 28.27 5.57
C GLY A 275 -4.12 28.45 5.71
N PHE A 276 -3.32 27.78 4.88
CA PHE A 276 -1.87 28.04 4.79
C PHE A 276 -1.57 28.83 3.52
N CYS A 277 -0.88 29.96 3.65
CA CYS A 277 -0.60 30.87 2.53
C CYS A 277 0.73 31.61 2.71
N THR A 278 1.21 32.25 1.65
CA THR A 278 2.38 33.14 1.68
C THR A 278 1.97 34.55 2.17
N TRP A 279 2.94 35.42 2.47
CA TRP A 279 2.68 36.78 2.94
C TRP A 279 2.45 37.77 1.80
N GLU A 280 3.03 37.49 0.65
CA GLU A 280 3.08 38.32 -0.56
C GLU A 280 1.76 38.32 -1.36
N GLU A 281 1.57 39.33 -2.22
CA GLU A 281 0.38 39.49 -3.08
C GLU A 281 0.46 38.67 -4.38
N GLU A 282 -0.70 38.46 -5.03
CA GLU A 282 -0.78 37.71 -6.29
C GLU A 282 -0.02 38.42 -7.43
N GLY A 283 0.95 37.72 -8.05
CA GLY A 283 1.77 38.24 -9.14
C GLY A 283 3.20 38.67 -8.75
N GLU A 284 3.54 38.69 -7.46
CA GLU A 284 4.92 38.86 -7.02
C GLU A 284 5.78 37.62 -7.33
N ALA A 285 7.06 37.81 -7.62
CA ALA A 285 7.98 36.69 -7.90
C ALA A 285 8.40 36.00 -6.60
N LEU A 286 7.67 34.95 -6.22
CA LEU A 286 7.78 34.32 -4.89
C LEU A 286 8.95 33.33 -4.78
N PRO A 287 9.67 33.30 -3.64
CA PRO A 287 10.37 32.09 -3.23
C PRO A 287 9.36 30.96 -3.05
N ALA A 288 9.64 29.78 -3.61
CA ALA A 288 8.72 28.65 -3.49
C ALA A 288 8.66 28.16 -2.03
N VAL A 289 7.50 28.33 -1.39
CA VAL A 289 7.18 27.79 -0.07
C VAL A 289 6.14 26.69 -0.19
N GLU A 290 6.36 25.59 0.54
CA GLU A 290 5.55 24.38 0.44
C GLU A 290 5.23 23.81 1.81
N LEU A 291 4.04 23.24 1.95
CA LEU A 291 3.72 22.36 3.05
C LEU A 291 4.13 20.93 2.68
N LEU A 292 4.98 20.27 3.50
CA LEU A 292 5.58 18.98 3.13
C LEU A 292 4.62 17.78 3.24
N GLY A 293 3.47 17.95 3.89
CA GLY A 293 2.43 16.94 4.04
C GLY A 293 1.12 17.58 4.51
N LEU A 294 0.08 16.78 4.74
CA LEU A 294 -1.09 17.29 5.47
C LEU A 294 -0.69 17.64 6.91
N PRO A 295 -1.24 18.73 7.49
CA PRO A 295 -1.08 18.98 8.91
C PRO A 295 -1.70 17.85 9.73
N GLU A 296 -1.01 17.45 10.79
CA GLU A 296 -1.58 16.61 11.83
C GLU A 296 -2.49 17.46 12.72
N ILE A 297 -3.66 16.94 13.06
CA ILE A 297 -4.66 17.65 13.85
C ILE A 297 -5.08 16.77 15.02
N ALA A 298 -4.99 17.32 16.23
CA ALA A 298 -5.37 16.64 17.46
C ALA A 298 -6.04 17.63 18.42
N LEU A 299 -6.75 17.10 19.42
CA LEU A 299 -7.12 17.88 20.60
C LEU A 299 -5.91 18.02 21.53
N GLU A 300 -5.99 18.96 22.46
CA GLU A 300 -4.99 19.14 23.52
C GLU A 300 -4.68 17.83 24.30
N ASP A 301 -3.45 17.71 24.80
CA ASP A 301 -2.89 16.43 25.28
C ASP A 301 -3.74 15.71 26.34
N ARG A 302 -4.47 16.44 27.20
CA ARG A 302 -5.35 15.86 28.22
C ARG A 302 -6.54 15.07 27.66
N PHE A 303 -6.81 15.20 26.35
CA PHE A 303 -7.84 14.44 25.62
C PHE A 303 -7.27 13.37 24.68
N ARG A 304 -5.96 13.06 24.78
CA ARG A 304 -5.43 11.83 24.18
C ARG A 304 -6.03 10.61 24.86
N LEU A 305 -6.20 9.53 24.12
CA LEU A 305 -6.81 8.31 24.62
C LEU A 305 -6.05 7.73 25.81
N GLU A 306 -4.71 7.73 25.74
CA GLU A 306 -3.83 7.32 26.84
C GLU A 306 -4.11 8.15 28.11
N SER A 307 -4.29 9.46 27.99
CA SER A 307 -4.57 10.36 29.12
C SER A 307 -5.98 10.18 29.71
N LEU A 308 -6.97 9.85 28.87
CA LEU A 308 -8.34 9.59 29.31
C LEU A 308 -8.46 8.21 29.98
N CYS A 309 -7.77 7.20 29.48
CA CYS A 309 -7.72 5.88 30.11
C CYS A 309 -6.92 5.92 31.42
N GLY A 310 -5.76 6.58 31.44
CA GLY A 310 -4.85 6.56 32.59
C GLY A 310 -4.39 5.14 32.94
N ASP A 311 -3.92 4.96 34.18
CA ASP A 311 -3.51 3.64 34.71
C ASP A 311 -4.71 2.80 35.21
N ASP A 312 -5.89 3.41 35.34
CA ASP A 312 -7.10 2.74 35.79
C ASP A 312 -7.73 1.93 34.64
N LEU A 313 -8.00 0.64 34.87
CA LEU A 313 -8.74 -0.21 33.92
C LEU A 313 -10.23 0.15 33.88
N LEU A 314 -10.55 1.34 33.37
CA LEU A 314 -11.91 1.83 33.27
C LEU A 314 -12.79 0.93 32.39
N ASP A 315 -13.99 0.63 32.88
CA ASP A 315 -15.05 0.10 32.04
C ASP A 315 -15.60 1.17 31.08
N ALA A 316 -16.41 0.74 30.11
CA ALA A 316 -16.93 1.62 29.08
C ALA A 316 -17.80 2.78 29.63
N PRO A 317 -18.74 2.56 30.57
CA PRO A 317 -19.47 3.66 31.20
C PRO A 317 -18.58 4.60 32.03
N GLY A 318 -17.60 4.07 32.77
CA GLY A 318 -16.64 4.87 33.53
C GLY A 318 -15.79 5.79 32.65
N PHE A 319 -15.46 5.34 31.43
CA PHE A 319 -14.80 6.18 30.42
C PHE A 319 -15.66 7.38 30.00
N LEU A 320 -16.97 7.20 29.80
CA LEU A 320 -17.88 8.31 29.48
C LEU A 320 -17.99 9.31 30.62
N ALA A 321 -18.15 8.83 31.86
CA ALA A 321 -18.21 9.69 33.03
C ALA A 321 -16.91 10.50 33.20
N ARG A 322 -15.75 9.88 32.96
CA ARG A 322 -14.46 10.58 32.99
C ARG A 322 -14.35 11.63 31.87
N LEU A 323 -14.79 11.31 30.66
CA LEU A 323 -14.81 12.26 29.55
C LEU A 323 -15.71 13.46 29.88
N SER A 324 -16.90 13.22 30.43
CA SER A 324 -17.86 14.24 30.86
C SER A 324 -17.23 15.19 31.90
N ALA A 325 -16.60 14.62 32.93
CA ALA A 325 -15.89 15.39 33.93
C ALA A 325 -14.72 16.21 33.34
N ARG A 326 -13.97 15.66 32.38
CA ARG A 326 -12.86 16.35 31.70
C ARG A 326 -13.33 17.50 30.82
N LEU A 327 -14.52 17.39 30.24
CA LEU A 327 -15.20 18.46 29.50
C LEU A 327 -15.80 19.53 30.43
N GLY A 328 -15.74 19.34 31.75
CA GLY A 328 -16.28 20.28 32.73
C GLY A 328 -17.82 20.26 32.82
N LEU A 329 -18.45 19.13 32.48
CA LEU A 329 -19.90 18.96 32.55
C LEU A 329 -20.32 18.40 33.91
N ASP A 330 -21.60 18.60 34.24
CA ASP A 330 -22.18 18.07 35.48
C ASP A 330 -22.20 16.53 35.48
N PRO A 331 -22.03 15.88 36.65
CA PRO A 331 -22.14 14.43 36.76
C PRO A 331 -23.45 13.89 36.17
N GLY A 332 -23.36 12.89 35.29
CA GLY A 332 -24.52 12.28 34.63
C GLY A 332 -24.91 12.94 33.29
N ALA A 333 -24.26 14.03 32.89
CA ALA A 333 -24.50 14.67 31.59
C ALA A 333 -24.24 13.72 30.40
N GLU A 334 -23.37 12.72 30.57
CA GLU A 334 -23.05 11.73 29.55
C GLU A 334 -24.25 10.86 29.14
N ALA A 335 -25.27 10.72 30.00
CA ALA A 335 -26.48 9.99 29.66
C ALA A 335 -27.24 10.62 28.47
N ALA A 336 -27.11 11.94 28.28
CA ALA A 336 -27.72 12.66 27.16
C ALA A 336 -27.05 12.35 25.81
N TRP A 337 -25.83 11.80 25.83
CA TRP A 337 -25.09 11.41 24.62
C TRP A 337 -25.56 10.06 24.07
N ILE A 338 -26.30 9.27 24.85
CA ILE A 338 -26.78 7.95 24.45
C ILE A 338 -27.99 8.12 23.52
N PRO A 339 -27.86 7.82 22.22
CA PRO A 339 -28.96 7.94 21.27
C PRO A 339 -29.97 6.80 21.47
N GLY A 340 -31.20 7.02 21.02
CA GLY A 340 -32.16 5.92 20.85
C GLY A 340 -31.78 5.02 19.66
N PRO A 341 -32.29 3.78 19.58
CA PRO A 341 -31.96 2.86 18.48
C PRO A 341 -32.23 3.42 17.08
N ALA A 342 -33.32 4.18 16.91
CA ALA A 342 -33.66 4.81 15.63
C ALA A 342 -32.68 5.92 15.21
N GLU A 343 -32.16 6.70 16.17
CA GLU A 343 -31.17 7.76 15.93
C GLU A 343 -29.81 7.14 15.58
N ALA A 344 -29.39 6.11 16.32
CA ALA A 344 -28.18 5.35 15.99
C ALA A 344 -28.28 4.65 14.63
N GLY A 345 -29.45 4.08 14.30
CA GLY A 345 -29.71 3.39 13.04
C GLY A 345 -29.80 4.28 11.80
N ALA A 346 -29.85 5.61 11.96
CA ALA A 346 -29.80 6.55 10.85
C ALA A 346 -28.39 6.71 10.27
N ALA A 347 -27.34 6.36 11.03
CA ALA A 347 -25.97 6.46 10.57
C ALA A 347 -25.62 5.33 9.60
N PRO A 348 -25.00 5.63 8.45
CA PRO A 348 -24.55 4.59 7.52
C PRO A 348 -23.40 3.78 8.13
N LEU A 349 -23.37 2.47 7.83
CA LEU A 349 -22.30 1.54 8.23
C LEU A 349 -21.45 1.18 7.01
N PRO A 350 -20.46 2.02 6.62
CA PRO A 350 -19.74 1.89 5.35
C PRO A 350 -18.96 0.57 5.20
N LEU A 351 -18.35 0.02 6.26
CA LEU A 351 -17.61 -1.25 6.15
C LEU A 351 -18.55 -2.45 6.08
N ALA A 352 -19.63 -2.48 6.85
CA ALA A 352 -20.69 -3.48 6.73
C ALA A 352 -21.31 -3.47 5.33
N ARG A 353 -21.59 -2.27 4.80
CA ARG A 353 -22.07 -2.09 3.42
C ARG A 353 -21.04 -2.57 2.39
N ALA A 354 -19.76 -2.22 2.56
CA ALA A 354 -18.69 -2.68 1.70
C ALA A 354 -18.60 -4.21 1.68
N ARG A 355 -18.67 -4.88 2.84
CA ARG A 355 -18.70 -6.35 2.94
C ARG A 355 -19.90 -6.95 2.18
N ALA A 356 -21.09 -6.39 2.36
CA ALA A 356 -22.29 -6.86 1.66
C ALA A 356 -22.17 -6.74 0.13
N LEU A 357 -21.49 -5.70 -0.37
CA LEU A 357 -21.23 -5.52 -1.81
C LEU A 357 -20.25 -6.56 -2.38
N ARG A 358 -19.37 -7.14 -1.55
CA ARG A 358 -18.45 -8.22 -1.96
C ARG A 358 -19.16 -9.51 -2.30
N GLY A 359 -20.31 -9.81 -1.68
CA GLY A 359 -21.18 -10.96 -2.01
C GLY A 359 -21.42 -11.93 -0.84
N ASP A 360 -22.32 -12.89 -1.05
CA ASP A 360 -22.78 -13.81 0.00
C ASP A 360 -21.72 -14.82 0.48
N SER A 361 -20.69 -15.10 -0.33
CA SER A 361 -19.57 -15.97 0.06
C SER A 361 -18.74 -15.40 1.22
N GLU A 362 -18.77 -14.07 1.39
CA GLU A 362 -18.07 -13.31 2.42
C GLU A 362 -18.90 -13.09 3.70
N ARG A 363 -20.09 -13.71 3.82
CA ARG A 363 -20.88 -13.63 5.05
C ARG A 363 -20.11 -14.28 6.20
N PRO A 364 -19.82 -13.54 7.28
CA PRO A 364 -18.96 -14.04 8.36
C PRO A 364 -19.67 -14.99 9.31
N VAL A 365 -21.01 -15.06 9.27
CA VAL A 365 -21.84 -15.93 10.09
C VAL A 365 -22.77 -16.74 9.19
N LEU A 366 -22.81 -18.06 9.40
CA LEU A 366 -23.68 -18.97 8.66
C LEU A 366 -24.48 -19.86 9.62
N LEU A 367 -25.72 -20.16 9.23
CA LEU A 367 -26.58 -21.12 9.90
C LEU A 367 -26.31 -22.52 9.34
N ARG A 368 -25.96 -23.45 10.22
CA ARG A 368 -25.78 -24.87 9.89
C ARG A 368 -27.15 -25.56 9.75
N PRO A 369 -27.22 -26.68 9.01
CA PRO A 369 -28.46 -27.45 8.86
C PRO A 369 -29.06 -27.97 10.18
N ASP A 370 -28.23 -28.15 11.21
CA ASP A 370 -28.62 -28.58 12.56
C ASP A 370 -29.04 -27.42 13.48
N GLY A 371 -29.12 -26.19 12.96
CA GLY A 371 -29.46 -24.99 13.71
C GLY A 371 -28.27 -24.34 14.44
N GLY A 372 -27.07 -24.93 14.37
CA GLY A 372 -25.85 -24.32 14.91
C GLY A 372 -25.35 -23.12 14.09
N LEU A 373 -24.50 -22.28 14.67
CA LEU A 373 -23.87 -21.16 13.95
C LEU A 373 -22.39 -21.44 13.70
N THR A 374 -21.87 -21.00 12.56
CA THR A 374 -20.43 -21.02 12.26
C THR A 374 -19.91 -19.63 11.93
N LEU A 375 -18.63 -19.41 12.27
CA LEU A 375 -17.86 -18.25 11.85
C LEU A 375 -16.99 -18.61 10.66
N ARG A 376 -17.06 -17.79 9.62
CA ARG A 376 -16.16 -17.82 8.46
C ARG A 376 -15.35 -16.54 8.45
N LEU A 377 -14.10 -16.61 8.89
CA LEU A 377 -13.24 -15.43 9.07
C LEU A 377 -11.90 -15.63 8.37
N ALA A 378 -11.42 -14.56 7.72
CA ALA A 378 -10.09 -14.49 7.09
C ALA A 378 -9.78 -15.67 6.14
N GLY A 379 -10.78 -16.20 5.43
CA GLY A 379 -10.62 -17.33 4.52
C GLY A 379 -10.24 -18.66 5.19
N ALA A 380 -10.27 -18.73 6.52
CA ALA A 380 -10.03 -19.97 7.26
C ALA A 380 -11.25 -20.90 7.18
N PRO A 381 -11.07 -22.21 7.44
CA PRO A 381 -12.17 -23.15 7.53
C PRO A 381 -13.27 -22.70 8.51
N ASP A 382 -14.53 -23.01 8.19
CA ASP A 382 -15.68 -22.64 9.03
C ASP A 382 -15.49 -23.20 10.46
N TRP A 383 -15.61 -22.32 11.46
CA TRP A 383 -15.46 -22.67 12.87
C TRP A 383 -16.83 -22.65 13.58
N PRO A 384 -17.26 -23.74 14.23
CA PRO A 384 -18.51 -23.75 15.00
C PRO A 384 -18.44 -22.73 16.13
N LEU A 385 -19.41 -21.81 16.20
CA LEU A 385 -19.47 -20.77 17.24
C LEU A 385 -20.12 -21.33 18.52
N PRO A 386 -19.35 -21.58 19.60
CA PRO A 386 -19.87 -22.07 20.87
C PRO A 386 -20.85 -21.06 21.49
N GLU A 387 -21.79 -21.53 22.31
CA GLU A 387 -22.74 -20.65 23.02
C GLU A 387 -22.03 -19.57 23.85
N THR A 388 -20.93 -19.94 24.50
CA THR A 388 -20.07 -19.09 25.33
C THR A 388 -18.61 -19.16 24.84
N PRO A 389 -18.25 -18.46 23.75
CA PRO A 389 -16.90 -18.50 23.21
C PRO A 389 -15.92 -17.73 24.10
N SER A 390 -14.65 -18.17 24.15
CA SER A 390 -13.58 -17.38 24.76
C SER A 390 -13.12 -16.25 23.83
N PHE A 391 -12.65 -15.13 24.36
CA PHE A 391 -11.98 -14.10 23.53
C PHE A 391 -10.49 -14.37 23.34
N ARG A 392 -10.02 -15.56 23.72
CA ARG A 392 -8.66 -16.07 23.45
C ARG A 392 -8.66 -17.28 22.52
N GLU A 393 -9.76 -17.51 21.81
CA GLU A 393 -9.85 -18.63 20.87
C GLU A 393 -8.77 -18.51 19.79
N ASP A 394 -8.07 -19.62 19.54
CA ASP A 394 -7.11 -19.78 18.45
C ASP A 394 -7.21 -21.21 17.88
N PRO A 395 -8.30 -21.51 17.15
CA PRO A 395 -8.53 -22.85 16.60
C PRO A 395 -7.46 -23.25 15.59
N PHE A 396 -6.67 -22.29 15.07
CA PHE A 396 -5.67 -22.50 14.03
C PHE A 396 -4.23 -22.28 14.52
N ARG A 397 -3.97 -22.28 15.84
CA ARG A 397 -2.64 -22.04 16.44
C ARG A 397 -1.49 -22.87 15.86
N ALA A 398 -1.80 -24.08 15.39
CA ALA A 398 -0.83 -25.00 14.79
C ALA A 398 -0.37 -24.56 13.39
N VAL A 399 -1.07 -23.59 12.79
CA VAL A 399 -0.84 -23.05 11.46
C VAL A 399 -0.77 -21.51 11.60
N PRO A 400 0.38 -20.94 11.98
CA PRO A 400 0.52 -19.51 12.29
C PRO A 400 -0.01 -18.57 11.20
N VAL A 401 0.17 -18.96 9.94
CA VAL A 401 -0.34 -18.28 8.73
C VAL A 401 -1.88 -18.18 8.66
N ARG A 402 -2.60 -18.97 9.45
CA ARG A 402 -4.06 -18.87 9.61
C ARG A 402 -4.45 -18.29 10.97
N ALA A 403 -3.63 -18.53 12.00
CA ALA A 403 -3.90 -18.12 13.37
C ALA A 403 -4.05 -16.59 13.50
N VAL A 404 -3.06 -15.81 13.03
CA VAL A 404 -3.06 -14.35 13.22
C VAL A 404 -4.19 -13.67 12.43
N PRO A 405 -4.38 -13.92 11.12
CA PRO A 405 -5.47 -13.30 10.37
C PRO A 405 -6.86 -13.67 10.90
N TRP A 406 -7.06 -14.93 11.30
CA TRP A 406 -8.34 -15.36 11.88
C TRP A 406 -8.60 -14.69 13.23
N ARG A 407 -7.59 -14.65 14.12
CA ARG A 407 -7.71 -13.98 15.43
C ARG A 407 -7.95 -12.49 15.28
N LEU A 408 -7.27 -11.83 14.33
CA LEU A 408 -7.49 -10.42 14.04
C LEU A 408 -8.93 -10.17 13.58
N ALA A 409 -9.45 -11.00 12.65
CA ALA A 409 -10.84 -10.92 12.21
C ALA A 409 -11.83 -11.25 13.33
N TYR A 410 -11.51 -12.21 14.21
CA TYR A 410 -12.32 -12.56 15.37
C TYR A 410 -12.39 -11.42 16.37
N GLN A 411 -11.23 -10.81 16.69
CA GLN A 411 -11.16 -9.63 17.54
C GLN A 411 -11.77 -8.40 16.89
N SER A 412 -11.88 -8.30 15.57
CA SER A 412 -12.54 -7.16 14.93
C SER A 412 -14.02 -7.01 15.30
N LEU A 413 -14.67 -8.09 15.78
CA LEU A 413 -16.10 -8.17 16.10
C LEU A 413 -17.07 -7.75 15.00
N GLY A 414 -16.60 -7.46 13.78
CA GLY A 414 -17.48 -7.09 12.66
C GLY A 414 -18.50 -8.19 12.33
N TRP A 415 -18.21 -9.44 12.71
CA TRP A 415 -19.11 -10.58 12.59
C TRP A 415 -20.32 -10.51 13.54
N LEU A 416 -20.30 -9.69 14.59
CA LEU A 416 -21.45 -9.50 15.49
C LEU A 416 -22.64 -8.84 14.77
N LEU A 417 -22.37 -7.98 13.77
CA LEU A 417 -23.44 -7.37 12.97
C LEU A 417 -24.22 -8.43 12.19
N ALA A 418 -23.51 -9.33 11.51
CA ALA A 418 -24.16 -10.46 10.82
C ALA A 418 -24.84 -11.43 11.80
N LEU A 419 -24.23 -11.67 12.97
CA LEU A 419 -24.87 -12.48 14.03
C LEU A 419 -26.18 -11.85 14.48
N SER A 420 -26.25 -10.53 14.57
CA SER A 420 -27.43 -9.83 15.07
C SER A 420 -28.67 -10.00 14.19
N GLU A 421 -28.50 -10.28 12.90
CA GLU A 421 -29.59 -10.59 11.97
C GLU A 421 -30.30 -11.90 12.33
N THR A 422 -29.58 -12.85 12.94
CA THR A 422 -30.11 -14.17 13.31
C THR A 422 -30.37 -14.32 14.80
N ALA A 423 -29.53 -13.73 15.64
CA ALA A 423 -29.55 -13.88 17.10
C ALA A 423 -29.18 -12.54 17.81
N PRO A 424 -30.05 -11.52 17.76
CA PRO A 424 -29.73 -10.16 18.24
C PRO A 424 -29.36 -10.11 19.73
N ALA A 425 -30.10 -10.82 20.58
CA ALA A 425 -29.80 -10.88 22.02
C ALA A 425 -28.42 -11.50 22.31
N ARG A 426 -28.02 -12.51 21.52
CA ARG A 426 -26.71 -13.16 21.65
C ARG A 426 -25.59 -12.22 21.20
N ALA A 427 -25.79 -11.48 20.10
CA ALA A 427 -24.82 -10.49 19.64
C ALA A 427 -24.58 -9.39 20.69
N LEU A 428 -25.65 -8.88 21.31
CA LEU A 428 -25.56 -7.89 22.41
C LEU A 428 -24.85 -8.47 23.65
N ALA A 429 -25.17 -9.70 24.05
CA ALA A 429 -24.53 -10.34 25.18
C ALA A 429 -23.02 -10.56 24.95
N LEU A 430 -22.62 -10.98 23.74
CA LEU A 430 -21.22 -11.17 23.36
C LEU A 430 -20.45 -9.84 23.29
N ALA A 431 -21.09 -8.78 22.81
CA ALA A 431 -20.53 -7.42 22.83
C ALA A 431 -20.17 -6.97 24.25
N GLN A 432 -21.10 -7.11 25.19
CA GLN A 432 -20.87 -6.75 26.60
C GLN A 432 -19.83 -7.67 27.25
N ALA A 433 -19.84 -8.96 26.94
CA ALA A 433 -18.84 -9.90 27.43
C ALA A 433 -17.43 -9.54 26.93
N TRP A 434 -17.32 -9.12 25.66
CA TRP A 434 -16.04 -8.71 25.08
C TRP A 434 -15.48 -7.47 25.79
N SER A 435 -16.31 -6.44 26.00
CA SER A 435 -15.90 -5.20 26.69
C SER A 435 -15.36 -5.49 28.09
N ARG A 436 -16.02 -6.39 28.85
CA ARG A 436 -15.54 -6.83 30.17
C ARG A 436 -14.22 -7.61 30.11
N ALA A 437 -14.03 -8.43 29.08
CA ALA A 437 -12.84 -9.26 28.94
C ALA A 437 -11.62 -8.49 28.41
N ASN A 438 -11.82 -7.33 27.79
CA ASN A 438 -10.76 -6.57 27.12
C ASN A 438 -10.77 -5.09 27.55
N PRO A 439 -10.51 -4.79 28.84
CA PRO A 439 -10.30 -3.40 29.24
C PRO A 439 -9.12 -2.79 28.47
N TRP A 440 -9.22 -1.49 28.19
CA TRP A 440 -8.16 -0.78 27.47
C TRP A 440 -6.83 -0.88 28.24
N GLY A 441 -5.73 -1.17 27.54
CA GLY A 441 -4.40 -1.36 28.14
C GLY A 441 -4.10 -2.78 28.64
N GLN A 442 -5.12 -3.58 29.01
CA GLN A 442 -4.94 -4.99 29.40
C GLN A 442 -5.94 -5.91 28.71
N PRO A 443 -5.88 -6.02 27.37
CA PRO A 443 -6.79 -6.88 26.63
C PRO A 443 -6.51 -8.37 26.93
N ALA A 444 -7.54 -9.21 26.89
CA ALA A 444 -7.37 -10.66 27.01
C ALA A 444 -6.50 -11.23 25.88
N ASP A 445 -6.61 -10.66 24.68
CA ASP A 445 -5.78 -10.96 23.52
C ASP A 445 -5.11 -9.65 23.01
N PRO A 446 -3.77 -9.57 22.91
CA PRO A 446 -3.06 -8.39 22.43
C PRO A 446 -3.50 -7.91 21.04
N LEU A 447 -3.97 -8.81 20.16
CA LEU A 447 -4.49 -8.44 18.83
C LEU A 447 -5.78 -7.59 18.91
N SER A 448 -6.42 -7.52 20.08
CA SER A 448 -7.55 -6.63 20.31
C SER A 448 -7.20 -5.15 20.13
N LEU A 449 -5.95 -4.77 20.40
CA LEU A 449 -5.48 -3.39 20.23
C LEU A 449 -4.85 -3.16 18.86
N HIS A 450 -4.85 -4.17 17.99
CA HIS A 450 -4.28 -4.03 16.65
C HIS A 450 -5.10 -3.02 15.83
N PRO A 451 -4.48 -1.98 15.21
CA PRO A 451 -5.18 -0.93 14.50
C PRO A 451 -6.17 -1.44 13.44
N ALA A 452 -5.79 -2.47 12.69
CA ALA A 452 -6.65 -3.10 11.67
C ALA A 452 -8.01 -3.62 12.19
N ALA A 453 -8.11 -3.96 13.47
CA ALA A 453 -9.35 -4.45 14.07
C ALA A 453 -10.26 -3.31 14.58
N LEU A 454 -9.73 -2.11 14.82
CA LEU A 454 -10.46 -1.02 15.46
C LEU A 454 -11.62 -0.46 14.63
N PRO A 455 -11.50 -0.19 13.31
CA PRO A 455 -12.60 0.36 12.52
C PRO A 455 -13.81 -0.57 12.48
N ALA A 456 -13.59 -1.86 12.21
CA ALA A 456 -14.67 -2.84 12.17
C ALA A 456 -15.38 -3.00 13.52
N ARG A 457 -14.63 -2.91 14.64
CA ARG A 457 -15.18 -3.02 15.99
C ARG A 457 -16.02 -1.81 16.37
N ALA A 458 -15.51 -0.61 16.06
CA ALA A 458 -16.23 0.64 16.30
C ALA A 458 -17.56 0.69 15.52
N GLU A 459 -17.54 0.24 14.27
CA GLU A 459 -18.77 0.11 13.47
C GLU A 459 -19.73 -0.95 14.04
N ALA A 460 -19.21 -2.07 14.58
CA ALA A 460 -20.03 -3.07 15.23
C ALA A 460 -20.79 -2.49 16.44
N TRP A 461 -20.15 -1.63 17.25
CA TRP A 461 -20.80 -0.99 18.40
C TRP A 461 -22.00 -0.12 18.01
N ILE A 462 -21.87 0.71 16.98
CA ILE A 462 -22.97 1.55 16.51
C ILE A 462 -24.08 0.74 15.83
N GLY A 463 -23.73 -0.30 15.07
CA GLY A 463 -24.74 -1.17 14.45
C GLY A 463 -25.54 -1.99 15.48
N LEU A 464 -24.89 -2.44 16.56
CA LEU A 464 -25.58 -3.10 17.67
C LEU A 464 -26.44 -2.13 18.49
N LEU A 465 -26.02 -0.87 18.62
CA LEU A 465 -26.79 0.18 19.30
C LEU A 465 -28.11 0.48 18.57
N ALA A 466 -28.16 0.27 17.25
CA ALA A 466 -29.36 0.44 16.44
C ALA A 466 -30.41 -0.69 16.62
N LEU A 467 -30.08 -1.77 17.35
CA LEU A 467 -31.00 -2.90 17.52
C LEU A 467 -32.17 -2.58 18.46
N PRO A 468 -33.39 -3.06 18.14
CA PRO A 468 -34.49 -3.09 19.10
C PRO A 468 -34.07 -3.91 20.34
N GLY A 469 -34.11 -3.30 21.52
CA GLY A 469 -33.70 -3.94 22.79
C GLY A 469 -32.26 -3.66 23.26
N ALA A 470 -31.50 -2.83 22.53
CA ALA A 470 -30.15 -2.42 22.93
C ALA A 470 -30.10 -1.57 24.22
N GLY A 471 -31.25 -1.09 24.73
CA GLY A 471 -31.33 -0.10 25.81
C GLY A 471 -30.51 -0.43 27.07
N ALA A 472 -30.52 -1.68 27.54
CA ALA A 472 -29.73 -2.09 28.70
C ALA A 472 -28.21 -2.18 28.39
N ALA A 473 -27.83 -2.39 27.14
CA ALA A 473 -26.45 -2.43 26.68
C ALA A 473 -25.92 -1.06 26.22
N ALA A 474 -26.80 -0.09 26.00
CA ALA A 474 -26.48 1.18 25.35
C ALA A 474 -25.35 1.97 26.05
N PRO A 475 -25.27 2.07 27.39
CA PRO A 475 -24.13 2.76 28.04
C PRO A 475 -22.78 2.10 27.73
N VAL A 476 -22.72 0.77 27.66
CA VAL A 476 -21.51 0.02 27.32
C VAL A 476 -21.15 0.21 25.85
N LEU A 477 -22.13 0.08 24.94
CA LEU A 477 -21.92 0.24 23.50
C LEU A 477 -21.46 1.65 23.14
N VAL A 478 -22.08 2.68 23.71
CA VAL A 478 -21.67 4.08 23.51
C VAL A 478 -20.29 4.32 24.12
N GLY A 479 -20.02 3.81 25.32
CA GLY A 479 -18.69 3.96 25.94
C GLY A 479 -17.57 3.35 25.11
N GLU A 480 -17.78 2.15 24.57
CA GLU A 480 -16.81 1.53 23.66
C GLU A 480 -16.73 2.26 22.32
N ALA A 481 -17.87 2.69 21.74
CA ALA A 481 -17.87 3.46 20.50
C ALA A 481 -17.08 4.77 20.63
N VAL A 482 -17.24 5.50 21.75
CA VAL A 482 -16.51 6.74 22.01
C VAL A 482 -15.02 6.46 22.23
N ARG A 483 -14.67 5.44 23.02
CA ARG A 483 -13.27 5.04 23.25
C ARG A 483 -12.55 4.69 21.95
N HIS A 484 -13.21 3.93 21.07
CA HIS A 484 -12.66 3.60 19.76
C HIS A 484 -12.65 4.83 18.84
N GLY A 485 -13.61 5.74 18.96
CA GLY A 485 -13.62 7.03 18.25
C GLY A 485 -12.38 7.87 18.54
N PHE A 486 -11.90 7.90 19.78
CA PHE A 486 -10.61 8.54 20.12
C PHE A 486 -9.43 7.84 19.42
N ALA A 487 -9.36 6.51 19.45
CA ALA A 487 -8.28 5.77 18.77
C ALA A 487 -8.28 6.03 17.26
N LEU A 488 -9.46 6.03 16.63
CA LEU A 488 -9.61 6.33 15.21
C LEU A 488 -9.30 7.79 14.89
N ALA A 489 -9.70 8.74 15.75
CA ALA A 489 -9.37 10.15 15.60
C ALA A 489 -7.87 10.40 15.69
N GLU A 490 -7.13 9.68 16.54
CA GLU A 490 -5.67 9.74 16.57
C GLU A 490 -5.04 9.17 15.30
N ILE A 491 -5.49 8.01 14.81
CA ILE A 491 -5.03 7.44 13.52
C ILE A 491 -5.28 8.41 12.36
N VAL A 492 -6.49 8.96 12.29
CA VAL A 492 -6.92 9.86 11.23
C VAL A 492 -6.17 11.19 11.31
N GLY A 493 -6.18 11.82 12.48
CA GLY A 493 -5.59 13.14 12.74
C GLY A 493 -4.06 13.17 12.68
N GLN A 494 -3.37 12.08 13.04
CA GLN A 494 -1.91 12.00 12.98
C GLN A 494 -1.39 11.41 11.65
N ASN A 495 -2.30 11.07 10.72
CA ASN A 495 -1.94 10.44 9.44
C ASN A 495 -1.09 9.17 9.61
N THR A 496 -1.34 8.38 10.67
CA THR A 496 -0.51 7.23 11.07
C THR A 496 -0.32 6.21 9.95
N PHE A 497 -1.36 6.00 9.14
CA PHE A 497 -1.32 5.11 7.97
C PHE A 497 -1.61 5.88 6.67
N GLY A 498 -1.19 7.14 6.58
CA GLY A 498 -1.42 8.01 5.42
C GLY A 498 -1.19 7.30 4.08
N ARG A 499 -2.09 7.54 3.12
CA ARG A 499 -2.13 6.89 1.79
C ARG A 499 -2.25 5.35 1.86
N SER A 500 -3.14 4.85 2.71
CA SER A 500 -3.51 3.43 2.74
C SER A 500 -5.03 3.23 2.78
N LEU A 501 -5.49 2.05 2.35
CA LEU A 501 -6.87 1.63 2.55
C LEU A 501 -7.27 1.69 4.04
N HIS A 502 -6.36 1.35 4.95
CA HIS A 502 -6.62 1.34 6.37
C HIS A 502 -6.94 2.76 6.92
N GLN A 503 -6.21 3.78 6.46
CA GLN A 503 -6.53 5.18 6.80
C GLN A 503 -7.93 5.59 6.32
N LEU A 504 -8.31 5.21 5.10
CA LEU A 504 -9.63 5.51 4.56
C LEU A 504 -10.75 4.76 5.32
N GLN A 505 -10.51 3.52 5.74
CA GLN A 505 -11.44 2.76 6.57
C GLN A 505 -11.61 3.41 7.96
N ALA A 506 -10.52 3.87 8.58
CA ALA A 506 -10.58 4.59 9.84
C ALA A 506 -11.37 5.90 9.71
N ALA A 507 -11.12 6.69 8.65
CA ALA A 507 -11.87 7.92 8.38
C ALA A 507 -13.36 7.64 8.09
N ALA A 508 -13.67 6.61 7.30
CA ALA A 508 -15.05 6.20 7.00
C ALA A 508 -15.84 5.84 8.27
N VAL A 509 -15.23 5.08 9.18
CA VAL A 509 -15.87 4.70 10.44
C VAL A 509 -15.94 5.88 11.42
N LEU A 510 -14.92 6.74 11.46
CA LEU A 510 -14.97 7.96 12.28
C LEU A 510 -16.13 8.88 11.86
N LEU A 511 -16.39 8.99 10.55
CA LEU A 511 -17.58 9.68 10.03
C LEU A 511 -18.88 9.00 10.48
N ALA A 512 -18.95 7.66 10.43
CA ALA A 512 -20.11 6.90 10.88
C ALA A 512 -20.37 7.11 12.39
N LEU A 513 -19.33 7.08 13.22
CA LEU A 513 -19.41 7.35 14.66
C LEU A 513 -19.95 8.75 14.95
N ALA A 514 -19.39 9.77 14.29
CA ALA A 514 -19.83 11.16 14.45
C ALA A 514 -21.34 11.32 14.19
N ARG A 515 -21.86 10.60 13.19
CA ARG A 515 -23.26 10.65 12.79
C ARG A 515 -24.17 9.77 13.63
N ALA A 516 -23.66 8.66 14.16
CA ALA A 516 -24.41 7.80 15.07
C ALA A 516 -24.54 8.43 16.47
N LEU A 517 -23.60 9.32 16.84
CA LEU A 517 -23.53 9.98 18.13
C LEU A 517 -23.60 11.52 17.98
N PRO A 518 -24.63 12.09 17.34
CA PRO A 518 -24.67 13.52 16.99
C PRO A 518 -24.71 14.45 18.20
N ARG A 519 -25.10 13.91 19.37
CA ARG A 519 -25.16 14.64 20.66
C ARG A 519 -23.84 14.63 21.42
N LEU A 520 -22.86 13.84 20.97
CA LEU A 520 -21.53 13.81 21.57
C LEU A 520 -20.79 15.11 21.23
N PRO A 521 -20.18 15.82 22.20
CA PRO A 521 -19.46 17.07 21.93
C PRO A 521 -18.33 16.95 20.89
N LEU A 522 -17.79 15.75 20.67
CA LEU A 522 -16.72 15.47 19.70
C LEU A 522 -17.22 15.21 18.27
N ALA A 523 -18.52 15.06 18.04
CA ALA A 523 -19.07 14.62 16.76
C ALA A 523 -18.64 15.51 15.58
N GLY A 524 -18.76 16.83 15.73
CA GLY A 524 -18.36 17.78 14.67
C GLY A 524 -16.85 17.75 14.37
N HIS A 525 -16.02 17.56 15.40
CA HIS A 525 -14.57 17.42 15.24
C HIS A 525 -14.21 16.14 14.47
N TRP A 526 -14.80 15.00 14.85
CA TRP A 526 -14.60 13.72 14.20
C TRP A 526 -15.08 13.71 12.74
N GLU A 527 -16.24 14.33 12.47
CA GLU A 527 -16.73 14.50 11.09
C GLU A 527 -15.77 15.35 10.26
N GLY A 528 -15.26 16.47 10.81
CA GLY A 528 -14.29 17.32 10.14
C GLY A 528 -12.98 16.58 9.80
N LEU A 529 -12.41 15.86 10.76
CA LEU A 529 -11.22 15.03 10.54
C LEU A 529 -11.43 13.98 9.45
N ALA A 530 -12.56 13.26 9.51
CA ALA A 530 -12.88 12.22 8.55
C ALA A 530 -13.05 12.77 7.14
N ARG A 531 -13.78 13.89 6.97
CA ARG A 531 -14.01 14.50 5.66
C ARG A 531 -12.73 15.00 5.02
N GLU A 532 -11.85 15.68 5.76
CA GLU A 532 -10.58 16.15 5.23
C GLU A 532 -9.64 14.98 4.87
N SER A 533 -9.60 13.93 5.71
CA SER A 533 -8.82 12.72 5.39
C SER A 533 -9.33 12.02 4.13
N LEU A 534 -10.65 11.93 3.92
CA LEU A 534 -11.24 11.36 2.69
C LEU A 534 -11.00 12.26 1.46
N ARG A 535 -11.12 13.58 1.62
CA ARG A 535 -10.89 14.58 0.55
C ARG A 535 -9.48 14.46 -0.02
N ASP A 536 -8.50 14.23 0.85
CA ASP A 536 -7.10 14.17 0.46
C ASP A 536 -6.63 12.75 0.11
N GLY A 537 -7.05 11.75 0.89
CA GLY A 537 -6.59 10.37 0.77
C GLY A 537 -7.19 9.62 -0.42
N VAL A 538 -8.43 9.91 -0.82
CA VAL A 538 -9.03 9.24 -1.99
C VAL A 538 -8.29 9.60 -3.28
N PRO A 539 -8.04 10.88 -3.62
CA PRO A 539 -7.22 11.23 -4.79
C PRO A 539 -5.79 10.69 -4.74
N ALA A 540 -5.22 10.48 -3.54
CA ALA A 540 -3.88 9.92 -3.41
C ALA A 540 -3.81 8.42 -3.76
N LEU A 541 -4.91 7.68 -3.59
CA LEU A 541 -5.00 6.24 -3.88
C LEU A 541 -5.69 5.94 -5.21
N LEU A 542 -6.65 6.78 -5.61
CA LEU A 542 -7.40 6.72 -6.87
C LEU A 542 -7.24 8.07 -7.60
N PRO A 543 -6.08 8.30 -8.25
CA PRO A 543 -5.82 9.55 -8.96
C PRO A 543 -6.64 9.66 -10.24
N GLU A 544 -6.74 10.88 -10.77
CA GLU A 544 -7.51 11.20 -11.99
C GLU A 544 -6.99 10.52 -13.24
N ASP A 545 -5.67 10.37 -13.30
CA ASP A 545 -4.94 9.79 -14.42
C ASP A 545 -5.02 8.26 -14.47
N GLY A 546 -5.68 7.62 -13.49
CA GLY A 546 -5.84 6.18 -13.39
C GLY A 546 -4.59 5.43 -12.89
N HIS A 547 -3.47 6.11 -12.62
CA HIS A 547 -2.26 5.49 -12.07
C HIS A 547 -2.45 5.16 -10.57
N GLY A 548 -3.15 4.07 -10.25
CA GLY A 548 -3.39 3.67 -8.87
C GLY A 548 -2.09 3.45 -8.09
N ALA A 549 -1.95 4.07 -6.91
CA ALA A 549 -0.81 3.87 -6.02
C ALA A 549 -0.73 2.44 -5.44
N GLU A 550 -1.87 1.76 -5.41
CA GLU A 550 -1.97 0.35 -5.00
C GLU A 550 -1.79 -0.55 -6.22
N SER A 551 -0.76 -1.39 -6.28
CA SER A 551 -0.49 -2.27 -7.43
C SER A 551 -1.39 -3.51 -7.47
N SER A 552 -1.96 -3.92 -6.33
CA SER A 552 -2.91 -5.03 -6.26
C SER A 552 -4.28 -4.65 -6.84
N LEU A 553 -4.70 -5.38 -7.88
CA LEU A 553 -6.04 -5.19 -8.47
C LEU A 553 -7.15 -5.57 -7.48
N HIS A 554 -6.91 -6.54 -6.59
CA HIS A 554 -7.87 -6.91 -5.55
C HIS A 554 -8.03 -5.76 -4.53
N ARG A 555 -6.93 -5.16 -4.06
CA ARG A 555 -7.01 -4.02 -3.14
C ARG A 555 -7.60 -2.77 -3.79
N ARG A 556 -7.39 -2.55 -5.10
CA ARG A 556 -8.14 -1.53 -5.85
C ARG A 556 -9.64 -1.80 -5.85
N LEU A 557 -10.04 -3.05 -6.03
CA LEU A 557 -11.46 -3.44 -5.94
C LEU A 557 -12.01 -3.20 -4.53
N ASP A 558 -11.22 -3.41 -3.48
CA ASP A 558 -11.56 -3.04 -2.10
C ASP A 558 -11.73 -1.53 -1.91
N LEU A 559 -10.81 -0.72 -2.45
CA LEU A 559 -10.88 0.74 -2.42
C LEU A 559 -12.14 1.25 -3.12
N VAL A 560 -12.43 0.74 -4.31
CA VAL A 560 -13.66 1.07 -5.07
C VAL A 560 -14.91 0.62 -4.33
N THR A 561 -14.86 -0.53 -3.65
CA THR A 561 -15.97 -1.02 -2.83
C THR A 561 -16.25 -0.11 -1.64
N LEU A 562 -15.19 0.35 -0.95
CA LEU A 562 -15.32 1.33 0.12
C LEU A 562 -15.85 2.67 -0.41
N GLY A 563 -15.31 3.16 -1.54
CA GLY A 563 -15.79 4.38 -2.19
C GLY A 563 -17.27 4.30 -2.56
N ARG A 564 -17.74 3.14 -3.03
CA ARG A 564 -19.16 2.90 -3.32
C ARG A 564 -20.02 2.89 -2.07
N ALA A 565 -19.54 2.30 -0.98
CA ALA A 565 -20.23 2.33 0.31
C ALA A 565 -20.27 3.74 0.93
N LEU A 566 -19.24 4.55 0.69
CA LEU A 566 -19.14 5.93 1.18
C LEU A 566 -20.03 6.91 0.42
N LYS A 567 -20.42 6.61 -0.83
CA LYS A 567 -21.27 7.48 -1.65
C LYS A 567 -22.54 7.91 -0.91
N ASP A 568 -23.24 6.94 -0.33
CA ASP A 568 -24.50 7.19 0.41
C ASP A 568 -24.24 7.95 1.73
N ALA A 569 -23.08 7.72 2.36
CA ALA A 569 -22.70 8.45 3.55
C ALA A 569 -22.38 9.92 3.21
N LEU A 570 -21.50 10.19 2.27
CA LEU A 570 -21.01 11.55 2.05
C LEU A 570 -22.07 12.49 1.45
N GLY A 571 -23.02 11.95 0.68
CA GLY A 571 -24.04 12.74 -0.01
C GLY A 571 -23.42 13.71 -1.01
N ASP A 572 -24.09 14.84 -1.26
CA ASP A 572 -23.65 15.85 -2.24
C ASP A 572 -22.61 16.85 -1.68
N ALA A 573 -22.39 16.83 -0.35
CA ALA A 573 -21.41 17.69 0.29
C ALA A 573 -19.99 17.18 0.06
N VAL A 574 -19.01 18.09 -0.09
CA VAL A 574 -17.58 17.74 -0.21
C VAL A 574 -17.14 16.86 0.96
N PRO A 575 -16.41 15.74 0.73
CA PRO A 575 -15.85 15.26 -0.55
C PRO A 575 -16.73 14.27 -1.36
N GLY A 576 -18.02 14.16 -1.11
CA GLY A 576 -18.91 13.15 -1.74
C GLY A 576 -18.83 13.06 -3.27
N PRO A 577 -19.01 14.17 -4.02
CA PRO A 577 -18.89 14.15 -5.48
C PRO A 577 -17.51 13.72 -5.99
N LEU A 578 -16.43 14.12 -5.29
CA LEU A 578 -15.05 13.72 -5.60
C LEU A 578 -14.88 12.21 -5.42
N VAL A 579 -15.31 11.67 -4.28
CA VAL A 579 -15.21 10.23 -4.00
C VAL A 579 -16.01 9.43 -5.02
N ALA A 580 -17.22 9.86 -5.38
CA ALA A 580 -18.04 9.19 -6.38
C ALA A 580 -17.35 9.16 -7.75
N ALA A 581 -16.84 10.31 -8.22
CA ALA A 581 -16.16 10.40 -9.52
C ALA A 581 -14.92 9.50 -9.61
N ARG A 582 -14.06 9.51 -8.58
CA ARG A 582 -12.86 8.63 -8.53
C ARG A 582 -13.23 7.15 -8.49
N THR A 583 -14.27 6.82 -7.72
CA THR A 583 -14.76 5.43 -7.58
C THR A 583 -15.31 4.91 -8.91
N ASP A 584 -16.16 5.68 -9.58
CA ASP A 584 -16.81 5.27 -10.82
C ASP A 584 -15.78 5.09 -11.96
N ALA A 585 -14.77 5.97 -12.05
CA ALA A 585 -13.66 5.83 -13.00
C ALA A 585 -12.85 4.54 -12.75
N ALA A 586 -12.39 4.31 -11.52
CA ALA A 586 -11.62 3.10 -11.20
C ALA A 586 -12.42 1.80 -11.38
N LEU A 587 -13.74 1.82 -11.11
CA LEU A 587 -14.64 0.68 -11.37
C LEU A 587 -14.80 0.38 -12.86
N GLN A 588 -14.71 1.41 -13.71
CA GLN A 588 -14.73 1.23 -15.16
C GLN A 588 -13.49 0.48 -15.62
N ASP A 589 -12.31 0.90 -15.15
CA ASP A 589 -11.02 0.31 -15.50
C ASP A 589 -10.91 -1.16 -15.05
N LEU A 590 -11.25 -1.44 -13.79
CA LEU A 590 -11.22 -2.81 -13.25
C LEU A 590 -12.10 -3.77 -14.04
N ALA A 591 -13.31 -3.36 -14.45
CA ALA A 591 -14.15 -4.24 -15.25
C ALA A 591 -13.61 -4.48 -16.67
N GLY A 592 -12.84 -3.54 -17.21
CA GLY A 592 -12.15 -3.68 -18.50
C GLY A 592 -11.04 -4.74 -18.45
N LEU A 593 -10.51 -5.03 -17.27
CA LEU A 593 -9.44 -6.00 -17.02
C LEU A 593 -9.90 -7.44 -16.86
N LEU A 594 -11.19 -7.67 -16.60
CA LEU A 594 -11.73 -9.01 -16.41
C LEU A 594 -11.43 -9.89 -17.63
N ASP A 595 -10.84 -11.06 -17.37
CA ASP A 595 -10.71 -12.08 -18.40
C ASP A 595 -12.11 -12.59 -18.82
N PRO A 596 -12.22 -13.26 -19.98
CA PRO A 596 -13.51 -13.79 -20.42
C PRO A 596 -14.13 -14.81 -19.45
N GLY A 597 -13.33 -15.43 -18.57
CA GLY A 597 -13.77 -16.30 -17.49
C GLY A 597 -14.14 -15.57 -16.19
N GLY A 598 -14.18 -14.24 -16.18
CA GLY A 598 -14.68 -13.42 -15.08
C GLY A 598 -13.70 -13.17 -13.93
N ARG A 599 -12.39 -13.36 -14.13
CA ARG A 599 -11.38 -13.09 -13.09
C ARG A 599 -10.53 -11.87 -13.43
N LEU A 600 -10.14 -11.12 -12.41
CA LEU A 600 -9.09 -10.12 -12.54
C LEU A 600 -7.72 -10.80 -12.65
N PRO A 601 -6.75 -10.19 -13.35
CA PRO A 601 -5.37 -10.61 -13.29
C PRO A 601 -4.87 -10.63 -11.84
N PRO A 602 -4.28 -11.74 -11.36
CA PRO A 602 -3.87 -11.91 -9.97
C PRO A 602 -2.53 -11.21 -9.63
N PHE A 603 -2.39 -9.92 -9.94
CA PHE A 603 -1.20 -9.12 -9.60
C PHE A 603 -1.27 -8.55 -8.17
N GLY A 604 -0.13 -8.46 -7.50
CA GLY A 604 -0.05 -8.07 -6.09
C GLY A 604 -0.76 -9.03 -5.13
N GLU A 605 -1.42 -8.50 -4.11
CA GLU A 605 -2.26 -9.28 -3.19
C GLU A 605 -3.51 -9.84 -3.87
N VAL A 606 -3.81 -11.12 -3.64
CA VAL A 606 -4.93 -11.86 -4.26
C VAL A 606 -5.58 -12.77 -3.23
N PHE A 607 -6.90 -12.92 -3.33
CA PHE A 607 -7.64 -13.87 -2.50
C PHE A 607 -8.22 -14.97 -3.40
N SER A 608 -7.80 -16.21 -3.17
CA SER A 608 -8.26 -17.35 -3.95
C SER A 608 -9.77 -17.53 -3.83
N GLY A 609 -10.46 -17.78 -4.95
CA GLY A 609 -11.88 -18.11 -4.96
C GLY A 609 -12.83 -16.91 -5.01
N SER A 610 -12.34 -15.70 -5.25
CA SER A 610 -13.18 -14.52 -5.44
C SER A 610 -14.00 -14.58 -6.73
N ASP A 611 -15.26 -14.13 -6.65
CA ASP A 611 -16.15 -13.88 -7.79
C ASP A 611 -15.99 -12.41 -8.23
N ASP A 612 -14.86 -12.08 -8.84
CA ASP A 612 -14.52 -10.70 -9.20
C ASP A 612 -15.57 -10.08 -10.14
N ALA A 613 -16.01 -10.83 -11.15
CA ALA A 613 -17.04 -10.38 -12.09
C ALA A 613 -18.39 -10.11 -11.41
N GLY A 614 -18.85 -11.01 -10.53
CA GLY A 614 -20.08 -10.77 -9.78
C GLY A 614 -19.95 -9.64 -8.76
N TRP A 615 -18.78 -9.46 -8.15
CA TRP A 615 -18.51 -8.34 -7.26
C TRP A 615 -18.56 -7.00 -8.01
N ILE A 616 -17.87 -6.90 -9.14
CA ILE A 616 -17.93 -5.71 -10.01
C ILE A 616 -19.37 -5.46 -10.49
N ALA A 617 -20.13 -6.50 -10.82
CA ALA A 617 -21.54 -6.35 -11.22
C ALA A 617 -22.40 -5.76 -10.10
N ARG A 618 -22.23 -6.24 -8.85
CA ARG A 618 -22.91 -5.69 -7.66
C ARG A 618 -22.56 -4.22 -7.44
N LEU A 619 -21.30 -3.83 -7.60
CA LEU A 619 -20.85 -2.43 -7.47
C LEU A 619 -21.50 -1.51 -8.51
N ARG A 620 -21.71 -2.01 -9.73
CA ARG A 620 -22.40 -1.28 -10.82
C ARG A 620 -23.92 -1.21 -10.65
N GLY A 621 -24.49 -1.86 -9.65
CA GLY A 621 -25.94 -1.94 -9.44
C GLY A 621 -26.65 -2.95 -10.35
N GLY A 622 -25.91 -3.87 -11.00
CA GLY A 622 -26.48 -4.94 -11.82
C GLY A 622 -26.69 -6.21 -11.01
N ALA A 623 -27.89 -6.80 -11.08
CA ALA A 623 -28.10 -8.19 -10.68
C ALA A 623 -27.47 -9.11 -11.75
N GLY A 624 -26.36 -9.77 -11.40
CA GLY A 624 -25.83 -10.94 -12.12
C GLY A 624 -25.49 -10.75 -13.60
N LEU A 625 -24.28 -10.27 -13.92
CA LEU A 625 -23.76 -10.26 -15.29
C LEU A 625 -23.30 -11.63 -15.81
N VAL A 626 -23.48 -12.71 -15.06
CA VAL A 626 -23.06 -14.05 -15.51
C VAL A 626 -24.03 -14.63 -16.55
N ALA A 627 -25.25 -14.11 -16.69
CA ALA A 627 -26.26 -14.71 -17.57
C ALA A 627 -26.57 -13.97 -18.89
N GLN A 628 -26.02 -12.78 -19.15
CA GLN A 628 -26.30 -12.05 -20.39
C GLN A 628 -25.07 -11.34 -20.98
N ARG A 629 -24.01 -12.09 -21.30
CA ARG A 629 -23.23 -11.71 -22.49
C ARG A 629 -24.06 -12.10 -23.70
N LYS A 630 -24.83 -11.15 -24.26
CA LYS A 630 -25.22 -11.24 -25.68
C LYS A 630 -23.93 -11.55 -26.44
N ALA A 631 -23.95 -12.60 -27.27
CA ALA A 631 -22.86 -12.88 -28.20
C ALA A 631 -22.66 -11.61 -29.06
N ALA A 632 -21.75 -10.74 -28.62
CA ALA A 632 -21.30 -9.64 -29.43
C ALA A 632 -20.58 -10.26 -30.63
N ALA A 633 -20.78 -9.67 -31.81
CA ALA A 633 -20.07 -10.05 -33.01
C ALA A 633 -18.55 -10.20 -32.71
N PRO A 634 -17.83 -11.11 -33.39
CA PRO A 634 -16.42 -11.35 -33.14
C PRO A 634 -15.66 -10.03 -33.21
N ALA A 635 -15.30 -9.50 -32.05
CA ALA A 635 -14.49 -8.30 -31.98
C ALA A 635 -13.06 -8.69 -32.37
N ALA A 636 -12.45 -7.91 -33.26
CA ALA A 636 -11.00 -7.94 -33.43
C ALA A 636 -10.34 -7.85 -32.04
N ALA A 637 -9.19 -8.52 -31.84
CA ALA A 637 -8.50 -8.44 -30.56
C ALA A 637 -8.36 -6.99 -30.12
N SER A 638 -8.97 -6.67 -28.98
CA SER A 638 -8.91 -5.34 -28.41
C SER A 638 -7.83 -5.36 -27.34
N SER A 639 -6.70 -4.71 -27.59
CA SER A 639 -5.76 -4.36 -26.54
C SER A 639 -6.23 -3.08 -25.85
N ILE A 640 -6.14 -3.09 -24.52
CA ILE A 640 -6.39 -1.94 -23.65
C ILE A 640 -5.06 -1.63 -22.98
N LEU A 641 -4.57 -0.43 -23.22
CA LEU A 641 -3.45 0.13 -22.48
C LEU A 641 -4.02 0.87 -21.27
N LEU A 642 -3.58 0.48 -20.09
CA LEU A 642 -3.82 1.21 -18.86
C LEU A 642 -2.55 1.97 -18.46
N PRO A 643 -2.67 2.96 -17.57
CA PRO A 643 -1.52 3.72 -17.09
C PRO A 643 -0.42 2.84 -16.46
N ASP A 644 -0.77 1.69 -15.91
CA ASP A 644 0.13 0.78 -15.18
C ASP A 644 0.05 -0.68 -15.66
N GLY A 645 -0.60 -0.92 -16.79
CA GLY A 645 -0.76 -2.28 -17.31
C GLY A 645 -1.18 -2.36 -18.77
N LEU A 646 -1.13 -3.56 -19.31
CA LEU A 646 -1.57 -3.90 -20.66
C LEU A 646 -2.48 -5.13 -20.57
N SER A 647 -3.64 -5.09 -21.22
CA SER A 647 -4.56 -6.22 -21.31
C SER A 647 -4.96 -6.44 -22.77
N ALA A 648 -5.05 -7.69 -23.21
CA ALA A 648 -5.54 -8.05 -24.53
C ALA A 648 -6.49 -9.25 -24.40
N ARG A 649 -7.58 -9.23 -25.18
CA ARG A 649 -8.59 -10.29 -25.18
C ARG A 649 -8.95 -10.70 -26.60
N HIS A 650 -9.24 -11.98 -26.76
CA HIS A 650 -9.78 -12.52 -28.00
C HIS A 650 -10.81 -13.61 -27.70
N GLU A 651 -11.88 -13.66 -28.48
CA GLU A 651 -12.91 -14.69 -28.38
C GLU A 651 -13.33 -15.12 -29.78
N SER A 652 -13.28 -16.43 -30.04
CA SER A 652 -13.63 -16.99 -31.33
C SER A 652 -14.45 -18.28 -31.17
N ALA A 653 -15.42 -18.48 -32.07
CA ALA A 653 -16.15 -19.72 -32.14
C ALA A 653 -15.19 -20.89 -32.47
N GLY A 654 -15.25 -21.97 -31.70
CA GLY A 654 -14.48 -23.20 -31.94
C GLY A 654 -13.10 -23.27 -31.27
N ARG A 655 -12.37 -22.15 -31.09
CA ARG A 655 -11.11 -22.12 -30.33
C ARG A 655 -11.27 -21.70 -28.87
N GLY A 656 -12.39 -21.08 -28.51
CA GLY A 656 -12.62 -20.57 -27.15
C GLY A 656 -12.04 -19.15 -26.98
N TRP A 657 -11.91 -18.73 -25.72
CA TRP A 657 -11.40 -17.41 -25.35
C TRP A 657 -9.90 -17.40 -25.06
N ALA A 658 -9.26 -16.26 -25.25
CA ALA A 658 -7.86 -16.03 -24.92
C ALA A 658 -7.70 -14.67 -24.25
N HIS A 659 -6.71 -14.57 -23.39
CA HIS A 659 -6.45 -13.38 -22.59
C HIS A 659 -4.97 -13.25 -22.26
N PHE A 660 -4.47 -12.03 -22.32
CA PHE A 660 -3.14 -11.65 -21.87
C PHE A 660 -3.30 -10.43 -20.97
N ALA A 661 -2.58 -10.41 -19.86
CA ALA A 661 -2.42 -9.20 -19.06
C ALA A 661 -1.00 -9.09 -18.54
N CYS A 662 -0.51 -7.87 -18.40
CA CYS A 662 0.80 -7.54 -17.85
C CYS A 662 0.66 -6.31 -16.95
N THR A 663 1.29 -6.35 -15.78
CA THR A 663 1.42 -5.20 -14.88
C THR A 663 2.79 -4.57 -15.07
N PHE A 664 2.85 -3.25 -15.06
CA PHE A 664 4.10 -2.50 -14.95
C PHE A 664 3.99 -1.37 -13.92
N ALA A 665 3.11 -1.59 -12.93
CA ALA A 665 2.95 -0.76 -11.76
C ALA A 665 4.26 -0.57 -10.97
N GLU A 666 4.25 0.44 -10.10
CA GLU A 666 5.39 0.74 -9.24
C GLU A 666 5.58 -0.36 -8.18
N THR A 667 6.82 -0.82 -8.00
CA THR A 667 7.23 -1.72 -6.93
C THR A 667 7.48 -0.92 -5.64
N ALA A 668 6.83 -1.33 -4.55
CA ALA A 668 6.99 -0.74 -3.21
C ALA A 668 7.94 -1.58 -2.34
N PRO A 669 8.56 -1.04 -1.28
CA PRO A 669 9.57 -1.76 -0.46
C PRO A 669 9.03 -2.98 0.30
N HIS A 670 7.71 -3.09 0.46
CA HIS A 670 7.01 -4.27 0.99
C HIS A 670 5.94 -4.79 0.02
N GLY A 671 5.97 -4.28 -1.21
CA GLY A 671 5.14 -4.73 -2.32
C GLY A 671 5.80 -5.86 -3.08
N HIS A 672 5.07 -6.38 -4.05
CA HIS A 672 5.50 -7.48 -4.90
C HIS A 672 6.58 -7.01 -5.88
N ALA A 673 7.60 -7.82 -6.09
CA ALA A 673 8.64 -7.59 -7.10
C ALA A 673 8.15 -8.03 -8.50
N ASP A 674 6.93 -7.61 -8.86
CA ASP A 674 6.15 -8.13 -9.99
C ASP A 674 6.09 -7.18 -11.19
N CYS A 675 6.90 -6.11 -11.21
CA CYS A 675 6.94 -5.19 -12.35
C CYS A 675 7.30 -5.94 -13.63
N THR A 676 6.42 -5.86 -14.63
CA THR A 676 6.42 -6.61 -15.91
C THR A 676 6.07 -8.09 -15.83
N SER A 677 5.56 -8.56 -14.68
CA SER A 677 4.91 -9.86 -14.59
C SER A 677 3.66 -9.90 -15.48
N TYR A 678 3.32 -11.09 -15.96
CA TYR A 678 2.25 -11.29 -16.91
C TYR A 678 1.48 -12.58 -16.63
N VAL A 679 0.24 -12.64 -17.09
CA VAL A 679 -0.58 -13.85 -17.14
C VAL A 679 -1.07 -14.09 -18.55
N TYR A 680 -1.26 -15.36 -18.90
CA TYR A 680 -1.62 -15.74 -20.26
C TYR A 680 -2.56 -16.95 -20.27
N ALA A 681 -3.64 -16.81 -21.03
CA ALA A 681 -4.64 -17.81 -21.27
C ALA A 681 -4.93 -17.94 -22.76
N ALA A 682 -5.04 -19.17 -23.24
CA ALA A 682 -5.35 -19.45 -24.63
C ALA A 682 -6.18 -20.71 -24.75
N GLY A 683 -7.13 -20.66 -25.68
CA GLY A 683 -8.06 -21.72 -25.91
C GLY A 683 -8.92 -22.05 -24.69
N ALA A 684 -9.37 -21.06 -23.91
CA ALA A 684 -10.13 -21.23 -22.66
C ALA A 684 -9.39 -21.97 -21.54
N THR A 685 -8.06 -21.93 -21.54
CA THR A 685 -7.20 -22.47 -20.48
C THR A 685 -6.24 -21.40 -20.01
N ARG A 686 -6.14 -21.19 -18.70
CA ARG A 686 -5.15 -20.28 -18.09
C ARG A 686 -3.85 -21.05 -17.94
N TRP A 687 -2.86 -20.72 -18.75
CA TRP A 687 -1.60 -21.46 -18.80
C TRP A 687 -0.56 -20.86 -17.88
N ILE A 688 -0.29 -19.56 -18.06
CA ILE A 688 0.65 -18.81 -17.24
C ILE A 688 -0.14 -18.05 -16.19
N VAL A 689 0.15 -18.34 -14.93
CA VAL A 689 -0.51 -17.76 -13.76
C VAL A 689 0.50 -16.96 -12.96
N GLU A 690 0.02 -16.18 -12.01
CA GLU A 690 0.86 -15.51 -11.01
C GLU A 690 0.84 -16.35 -9.73
N ALA A 691 1.92 -16.34 -8.94
CA ALA A 691 1.88 -16.99 -7.63
C ALA A 691 0.86 -16.31 -6.70
N GLY A 692 0.66 -15.00 -6.90
CA GLY A 692 -0.28 -14.17 -6.15
C GLY A 692 0.22 -13.86 -4.73
N GLY A 693 -0.19 -12.72 -4.19
CA GLY A 693 0.07 -12.37 -2.80
C GLY A 693 -1.01 -12.88 -1.86
N SER A 694 -0.63 -13.17 -0.63
CA SER A 694 -1.59 -13.36 0.46
C SER A 694 -1.10 -12.58 1.67
N GLU A 695 -1.83 -11.54 2.05
CA GLU A 695 -1.64 -10.86 3.34
C GLU A 695 -1.83 -11.80 4.52
N GLN A 696 -2.55 -12.91 4.34
CA GLN A 696 -2.74 -13.90 5.40
C GLN A 696 -1.42 -14.61 5.72
N ALA A 697 -0.48 -14.68 4.78
CA ALA A 697 0.93 -14.91 5.07
C ALA A 697 1.59 -13.61 5.56
N GLU A 698 1.25 -13.17 6.76
CA GLU A 698 1.74 -11.89 7.30
C GLU A 698 3.27 -11.87 7.49
N THR A 699 3.90 -13.03 7.73
CA THR A 699 5.33 -13.13 8.05
C THR A 699 5.97 -14.45 7.57
N GLY A 700 7.31 -14.49 7.59
CA GLY A 700 8.09 -15.70 7.38
C GLY A 700 8.43 -16.02 5.92
N ALA A 701 8.93 -17.24 5.70
CA ALA A 701 9.48 -17.66 4.41
C ALA A 701 8.49 -17.58 3.23
N ALA A 702 7.22 -17.93 3.47
CA ALA A 702 6.18 -17.86 2.44
C ALA A 702 5.93 -16.42 2.00
N ARG A 703 5.81 -15.47 2.95
CA ARG A 703 5.64 -14.05 2.63
C ARG A 703 6.83 -13.50 1.87
N HIS A 704 8.05 -13.83 2.32
CA HIS A 704 9.28 -13.41 1.66
C HIS A 704 9.36 -13.92 0.22
N TYR A 705 8.97 -15.17 -0.02
CA TYR A 705 8.90 -15.73 -1.36
C TYR A 705 7.91 -14.98 -2.24
N LEU A 706 6.66 -14.82 -1.77
CA LEU A 706 5.59 -14.19 -2.54
C LEU A 706 5.89 -12.74 -2.92
N LEU A 707 6.73 -12.03 -2.15
CA LEU A 707 7.16 -10.67 -2.48
C LEU A 707 8.40 -10.61 -3.40
N SER A 708 9.10 -11.73 -3.60
CA SER A 708 10.34 -11.78 -4.37
C SER A 708 10.10 -12.07 -5.86
N ALA A 709 11.05 -11.74 -6.74
CA ALA A 709 10.91 -12.01 -8.17
C ALA A 709 10.67 -13.50 -8.49
N ARG A 710 11.13 -14.39 -7.61
CA ARG A 710 11.00 -15.85 -7.79
C ARG A 710 9.56 -16.35 -7.79
N ALA A 711 8.62 -15.56 -7.26
CA ALA A 711 7.19 -15.85 -7.29
C ALA A 711 6.49 -15.27 -8.54
N HIS A 712 7.18 -14.46 -9.35
CA HIS A 712 6.57 -13.68 -10.43
C HIS A 712 7.14 -14.04 -11.81
N ASN A 713 6.39 -13.73 -12.87
CA ASN A 713 6.82 -13.98 -14.25
C ASN A 713 7.74 -12.87 -14.79
N VAL A 714 8.86 -12.64 -14.11
CA VAL A 714 9.83 -11.56 -14.37
C VAL A 714 11.19 -12.10 -14.79
N ALA A 715 12.10 -11.22 -15.20
CA ALA A 715 13.49 -11.53 -15.50
C ALA A 715 14.44 -10.81 -14.54
N VAL A 716 15.51 -11.49 -14.12
CA VAL A 716 16.45 -11.05 -13.10
C VAL A 716 17.88 -11.16 -13.65
N PRO A 717 18.57 -10.03 -13.92
CA PRO A 717 19.94 -10.03 -14.43
C PRO A 717 20.95 -10.20 -13.28
N ASP A 718 21.86 -11.16 -13.37
CA ASP A 718 22.97 -11.42 -12.42
C ASP A 718 22.53 -11.41 -10.94
N GLY A 719 21.34 -11.96 -10.65
CA GLY A 719 20.78 -11.98 -9.28
C GLY A 719 20.32 -10.62 -8.75
N ARG A 720 20.26 -9.58 -9.59
CA ARG A 720 19.76 -8.24 -9.25
C ARG A 720 18.24 -8.25 -9.19
N GLU A 721 17.70 -8.76 -8.08
CA GLU A 721 16.29 -8.71 -7.75
C GLU A 721 15.71 -7.30 -7.99
N PRO A 722 14.46 -7.19 -8.49
CA PRO A 722 13.76 -5.93 -8.61
C PRO A 722 13.71 -5.22 -7.25
N VAL A 723 14.04 -3.93 -7.27
CA VAL A 723 13.87 -2.99 -6.16
C VAL A 723 12.78 -2.00 -6.54
N ALA A 724 12.49 -1.04 -5.66
CA ALA A 724 11.50 -0.01 -5.94
C ALA A 724 11.81 0.75 -7.24
N GLY A 725 10.77 0.99 -8.03
CA GLY A 725 10.86 1.52 -9.39
C GLY A 725 9.57 1.21 -10.15
N ARG A 726 9.51 1.59 -11.42
CA ARG A 726 8.30 1.38 -12.25
C ARG A 726 8.66 0.95 -13.65
N GLY A 727 7.66 0.44 -14.37
CA GLY A 727 7.73 0.31 -15.82
C GLY A 727 7.11 1.51 -16.52
N LEU A 728 7.58 1.77 -17.74
CA LEU A 728 7.07 2.79 -18.63
C LEU A 728 6.75 2.12 -19.97
N TYR A 729 5.50 2.24 -20.39
CA TYR A 729 5.10 1.81 -21.72
C TYR A 729 5.77 2.67 -22.79
N ARG A 730 6.66 2.08 -23.59
CA ARG A 730 7.44 2.78 -24.62
C ARG A 730 6.70 2.88 -25.95
N GLY A 731 5.81 1.94 -26.26
CA GLY A 731 5.01 1.98 -27.48
C GLY A 731 4.65 0.61 -28.04
N SER A 732 3.95 0.63 -29.18
CA SER A 732 3.58 -0.56 -29.97
C SER A 732 4.27 -0.53 -31.33
N LEU A 733 4.61 -1.71 -31.85
CA LEU A 733 4.96 -1.94 -33.24
C LEU A 733 3.96 -2.92 -33.86
N PRO A 734 3.18 -2.51 -34.88
CA PRO A 734 2.36 -3.45 -35.64
C PRO A 734 3.25 -4.37 -36.49
N LEU A 735 2.97 -5.66 -36.45
CA LEU A 735 3.62 -6.70 -37.26
C LEU A 735 2.56 -7.45 -38.08
N PRO A 736 2.91 -8.12 -39.19
CA PRO A 736 1.93 -8.93 -39.90
C PRO A 736 1.39 -10.07 -39.03
N GLY A 737 0.10 -9.97 -38.67
CA GLY A 737 -0.61 -10.93 -37.82
C GLY A 737 -0.33 -10.82 -36.32
N ALA A 738 0.44 -9.82 -35.87
CA ALA A 738 0.78 -9.63 -34.46
C ALA A 738 1.02 -8.15 -34.11
N THR A 739 1.14 -7.85 -32.82
CA THR A 739 1.58 -6.55 -32.32
C THR A 739 2.63 -6.75 -31.24
N ALA A 740 3.74 -6.01 -31.33
CA ALA A 740 4.77 -5.99 -30.30
C ALA A 740 4.58 -4.79 -29.37
N HIS A 741 4.59 -5.01 -28.06
CA HIS A 741 4.43 -3.98 -27.02
C HIS A 741 5.70 -3.90 -26.17
N ALA A 742 6.30 -2.71 -26.08
CA ALA A 742 7.54 -2.50 -25.33
C ALA A 742 7.30 -1.79 -23.99
N VAL A 743 7.92 -2.30 -22.93
CA VAL A 743 7.92 -1.73 -21.58
C VAL A 743 9.36 -1.61 -21.09
N GLU A 744 9.81 -0.40 -20.79
CA GLU A 744 11.11 -0.18 -20.15
C GLU A 744 10.93 -0.15 -18.63
N THR A 745 11.90 -0.63 -17.85
CA THR A 745 11.80 -0.62 -16.39
C THR A 745 13.02 0.00 -15.72
N SER A 746 12.81 0.59 -14.53
CA SER A 746 13.86 1.10 -13.66
C SER A 746 14.15 0.20 -12.44
N VAL A 747 13.41 -0.91 -12.29
CA VAL A 747 13.40 -1.74 -11.07
C VAL A 747 14.72 -2.48 -10.82
N HIS A 748 15.60 -2.62 -11.82
CA HIS A 748 16.92 -3.22 -11.62
C HIS A 748 17.98 -2.20 -11.20
N GLY A 749 17.59 -0.96 -10.91
CA GLY A 749 18.41 0.14 -10.43
C GLY A 749 19.38 0.71 -11.48
N PRO A 750 20.11 1.78 -11.12
CA PRO A 750 21.11 2.40 -11.99
C PRO A 750 22.24 1.41 -12.30
N GLY A 751 22.76 1.45 -13.53
CA GLY A 751 23.75 0.49 -14.04
C GLY A 751 23.22 -0.66 -14.90
N CYS A 752 21.90 -0.86 -14.97
CA CYS A 752 21.29 -1.87 -15.83
C CYS A 752 20.06 -1.30 -16.54
N ARG A 753 20.04 -1.36 -17.87
CA ARG A 753 18.87 -0.99 -18.66
C ARG A 753 18.07 -2.24 -19.00
N HIS A 754 16.77 -2.22 -18.74
CA HIS A 754 15.87 -3.33 -19.02
C HIS A 754 14.70 -2.88 -19.89
N LEU A 755 14.55 -3.55 -21.03
CA LEU A 755 13.39 -3.45 -21.91
C LEU A 755 12.76 -4.83 -22.05
N ARG A 756 11.47 -4.96 -21.72
CA ARG A 756 10.66 -6.14 -22.01
C ARG A 756 9.73 -5.89 -23.18
N VAL A 757 9.66 -6.82 -24.11
CA VAL A 757 8.76 -6.77 -25.27
C VAL A 757 7.85 -7.98 -25.29
N PHE A 758 6.54 -7.74 -25.43
CA PHE A 758 5.52 -8.78 -25.61
C PHE A 758 5.07 -8.79 -27.07
N VAL A 759 5.25 -9.90 -27.78
CA VAL A 759 4.71 -10.09 -29.13
C VAL A 759 3.44 -10.91 -29.05
N LEU A 760 2.31 -10.27 -29.39
CA LEU A 760 0.97 -10.81 -29.28
C LEU A 760 0.38 -11.04 -30.68
N PRO A 761 0.16 -12.28 -31.12
CA PRO A 761 -0.66 -12.57 -32.30
C PRO A 761 -2.06 -11.98 -32.13
N HIS A 762 -2.69 -11.52 -33.22
CA HIS A 762 -4.02 -10.91 -33.17
C HIS A 762 -5.13 -11.88 -32.71
N ASP A 763 -4.89 -13.19 -32.75
CA ASP A 763 -5.79 -14.21 -32.23
C ASP A 763 -5.39 -14.75 -30.85
N LEU A 764 -4.28 -14.24 -30.27
CA LEU A 764 -3.70 -14.72 -29.02
C LEU A 764 -3.51 -16.27 -28.99
N SER A 765 -3.17 -16.86 -30.13
CA SER A 765 -2.81 -18.29 -30.23
C SER A 765 -1.42 -18.61 -29.65
N GLY A 766 -0.64 -17.57 -29.36
CA GLY A 766 0.66 -17.68 -28.72
C GLY A 766 1.07 -16.36 -28.06
N LEU A 767 2.27 -16.36 -27.48
CA LEU A 767 2.90 -15.22 -26.84
C LEU A 767 4.42 -15.38 -26.97
N ALA A 768 5.14 -14.34 -27.37
CA ALA A 768 6.59 -14.27 -27.14
C ALA A 768 6.89 -13.15 -26.14
N VAL A 769 7.67 -13.47 -25.11
CA VAL A 769 8.18 -12.51 -24.13
C VAL A 769 9.67 -12.38 -24.36
N ILE A 770 10.15 -11.18 -24.61
CA ILE A 770 11.55 -10.88 -24.90
C ILE A 770 12.06 -9.93 -23.83
N ASP A 771 13.15 -10.30 -23.17
CA ASP A 771 13.90 -9.47 -22.24
C ASP A 771 15.20 -9.03 -22.89
N ARG A 772 15.44 -7.72 -22.86
CA ARG A 772 16.70 -7.10 -23.28
C ARG A 772 17.32 -6.38 -22.09
N PHE A 773 18.47 -6.88 -21.66
CA PHE A 773 19.30 -6.24 -20.66
C PHE A 773 20.57 -5.68 -21.30
N ALA A 774 20.95 -4.48 -20.92
CA ALA A 774 22.24 -3.89 -21.25
C ALA A 774 22.96 -3.42 -19.97
N ALA A 775 24.15 -3.96 -19.74
CA ALA A 775 25.04 -3.52 -18.67
C ALA A 775 25.86 -2.32 -19.14
N LEU A 776 25.92 -1.27 -18.33
CA LEU A 776 26.63 -0.04 -18.70
C LEU A 776 28.16 -0.22 -18.77
N ASP A 777 28.71 -1.18 -18.05
CA ASP A 777 30.16 -1.48 -18.01
C ASP A 777 30.63 -2.43 -19.13
N GLY A 778 29.71 -2.97 -19.93
CA GLY A 778 30.03 -3.89 -21.03
C GLY A 778 30.50 -5.29 -20.60
N GLY A 779 30.32 -5.65 -19.32
CA GLY A 779 30.78 -6.92 -18.74
C GLY A 779 29.99 -8.16 -19.22
N PRO A 780 30.39 -9.37 -18.78
CA PRO A 780 29.53 -10.55 -18.87
C PRO A 780 28.18 -10.27 -18.20
N LEU A 781 27.11 -10.75 -18.82
CA LEU A 781 25.75 -10.52 -18.35
C LEU A 781 24.94 -11.79 -18.57
N THR A 782 24.23 -12.23 -17.54
CA THR A 782 23.26 -13.33 -17.62
C THR A 782 21.98 -12.91 -16.95
N PHE A 783 20.84 -13.24 -17.53
CA PHE A 783 19.57 -13.15 -16.79
C PHE A 783 18.92 -14.51 -16.67
N GLU A 784 18.24 -14.71 -15.56
CA GLU A 784 17.27 -15.77 -15.36
C GLU A 784 15.85 -15.19 -15.47
N ALA A 785 14.92 -15.95 -16.00
CA ALA A 785 13.53 -15.53 -16.07
C ALA A 785 12.59 -16.70 -15.76
N TYR A 786 11.41 -16.36 -15.27
CA TYR A 786 10.46 -17.30 -14.69
C TYR A 786 9.12 -17.25 -15.42
N ALA A 787 8.50 -18.41 -15.59
CA ALA A 787 7.12 -18.54 -16.08
C ALA A 787 6.39 -19.62 -15.25
N HIS A 788 5.45 -19.19 -14.43
CA HIS A 788 4.66 -20.05 -13.54
C HIS A 788 3.47 -20.62 -14.29
N LEU A 789 3.38 -21.95 -14.33
CA LEU A 789 2.24 -22.63 -14.92
C LEU A 789 1.16 -22.90 -13.89
N ALA A 790 -0.10 -22.93 -14.35
CA ALA A 790 -1.23 -23.29 -13.51
C ALA A 790 -0.98 -24.65 -12.80
N PRO A 791 -1.35 -24.80 -11.51
CA PRO A 791 -1.13 -26.03 -10.73
C PRO A 791 -1.64 -27.31 -11.40
N GLU A 792 -2.68 -27.21 -12.22
CA GLU A 792 -3.28 -28.34 -12.94
C GLU A 792 -2.51 -28.73 -14.21
N SER A 793 -1.41 -28.04 -14.54
CA SER A 793 -0.59 -28.29 -15.71
C SER A 793 0.44 -29.39 -15.48
N LEU A 794 0.45 -30.39 -16.36
CA LEU A 794 1.54 -31.37 -16.44
C LEU A 794 2.60 -30.85 -17.40
N VAL A 795 3.85 -30.76 -16.95
CA VAL A 795 4.97 -30.23 -17.74
C VAL A 795 6.02 -31.31 -17.98
N ALA A 796 6.46 -31.43 -19.23
CA ALA A 796 7.54 -32.33 -19.63
C ALA A 796 8.63 -31.56 -20.38
N LEU A 797 9.89 -31.82 -20.06
CA LEU A 797 11.04 -31.34 -20.83
C LEU A 797 11.27 -32.31 -22.00
N GLU A 798 11.11 -31.84 -23.22
CA GLU A 798 11.38 -32.61 -24.44
C GLU A 798 12.87 -32.57 -24.83
N GLY A 799 13.64 -31.67 -24.20
CA GLY A 799 15.08 -31.52 -24.37
C GLY A 799 15.58 -30.25 -23.67
N PRO A 800 16.87 -29.88 -23.84
CA PRO A 800 17.45 -28.71 -23.16
C PRO A 800 16.92 -27.36 -23.67
N ARG A 801 16.06 -27.36 -24.69
CA ARG A 801 15.54 -26.15 -25.36
C ARG A 801 14.03 -26.21 -25.62
N ARG A 802 13.30 -27.15 -25.02
CA ARG A 802 11.86 -27.26 -25.22
C ARG A 802 11.17 -27.91 -24.04
N ALA A 803 10.05 -27.32 -23.64
CA ALA A 803 9.10 -27.92 -22.73
C ALA A 803 7.70 -27.96 -23.36
N GLN A 804 6.89 -28.90 -22.90
CA GLN A 804 5.49 -28.99 -23.27
C GLN A 804 4.64 -29.08 -22.00
N ALA A 805 3.66 -28.21 -21.89
CA ALA A 805 2.63 -28.25 -20.86
C ALA A 805 1.34 -28.85 -21.41
N ARG A 806 0.59 -29.58 -20.57
CA ARG A 806 -0.73 -30.13 -20.90
C ARG A 806 -1.73 -29.91 -19.78
N GLN A 807 -2.94 -29.52 -20.16
CA GLN A 807 -4.06 -29.31 -19.23
C GLN A 807 -5.37 -29.59 -19.97
N GLY A 808 -6.22 -30.46 -19.42
CA GLY A 808 -7.57 -30.72 -19.96
C GLY A 808 -7.60 -31.13 -21.44
N GLY A 809 -6.63 -31.92 -21.91
CA GLY A 809 -6.53 -32.34 -23.32
C GLY A 809 -5.94 -31.30 -24.28
N ARG A 810 -5.59 -30.10 -23.79
CA ARG A 810 -4.90 -29.06 -24.55
C ARG A 810 -3.41 -29.07 -24.25
N ARG A 811 -2.62 -28.38 -25.09
CA ARG A 811 -1.17 -28.27 -24.95
C ARG A 811 -0.69 -26.83 -25.10
N LEU A 812 0.45 -26.54 -24.50
CA LEU A 812 1.25 -25.34 -24.73
C LEU A 812 2.70 -25.76 -24.92
N GLY A 813 3.31 -25.39 -26.06
CA GLY A 813 4.76 -25.51 -26.27
C GLY A 813 5.47 -24.30 -25.68
N LEU A 814 6.63 -24.52 -25.04
CA LEU A 814 7.48 -23.49 -24.46
C LEU A 814 8.90 -23.65 -24.99
N VAL A 815 9.41 -22.63 -25.69
CA VAL A 815 10.72 -22.66 -26.37
C VAL A 815 11.53 -21.41 -25.98
N PRO A 816 12.60 -21.54 -25.17
CA PRO A 816 13.51 -20.43 -24.93
C PRO A 816 14.31 -20.09 -26.19
N PHE A 817 14.53 -18.81 -26.44
CA PHE A 817 15.31 -18.32 -27.57
C PHE A 817 16.25 -17.17 -27.18
N ALA A 818 17.23 -16.90 -28.03
CA ALA A 818 18.15 -15.77 -27.88
C ALA A 818 18.25 -15.03 -29.22
N ILE A 819 18.17 -13.70 -29.15
CA ILE A 819 18.40 -12.76 -30.25
C ILE A 819 19.85 -12.24 -30.17
N ALA A 820 20.31 -11.91 -28.96
CA ALA A 820 21.70 -11.56 -28.67
C ALA A 820 22.20 -12.33 -27.44
N GLY A 821 23.32 -13.05 -27.60
CA GLY A 821 23.83 -14.00 -26.61
C GLY A 821 23.45 -15.44 -26.94
N ARG A 822 23.30 -16.29 -25.92
CA ARG A 822 22.95 -17.71 -26.06
C ARG A 822 22.03 -18.16 -24.93
N VAL A 823 21.09 -19.06 -25.25
CA VAL A 823 20.31 -19.78 -24.24
C VAL A 823 21.26 -20.61 -23.37
N ALA A 824 21.19 -20.39 -22.07
CA ALA A 824 22.10 -20.96 -21.07
C ALA A 824 21.44 -22.07 -20.22
N GLY A 825 20.11 -22.20 -20.24
CA GLY A 825 19.42 -23.28 -19.55
C GLY A 825 17.90 -23.19 -19.66
N LEU A 826 17.25 -24.34 -19.42
CA LEU A 826 15.81 -24.50 -19.24
C LEU A 826 15.59 -25.56 -18.17
N GLU A 827 14.83 -25.23 -17.13
CA GLU A 827 14.55 -26.09 -15.98
C GLU A 827 13.08 -25.98 -15.58
N ALA A 828 12.51 -27.09 -15.11
CA ALA A 828 11.21 -27.12 -14.46
C ALA A 828 11.42 -27.24 -12.95
N VAL A 829 11.10 -26.19 -12.20
CA VAL A 829 11.23 -26.14 -10.74
C VAL A 829 9.87 -26.36 -10.10
N ILE A 830 9.76 -27.35 -9.21
CA ILE A 830 8.51 -27.70 -8.51
C ILE A 830 8.81 -27.80 -7.01
N ALA A 831 8.09 -27.02 -6.19
CA ALA A 831 8.12 -27.08 -4.73
C ALA A 831 9.51 -27.12 -4.07
N ARG A 832 10.46 -26.32 -4.57
CA ARG A 832 11.79 -26.20 -3.98
C ARG A 832 11.71 -25.42 -2.67
N SER A 833 12.11 -26.02 -1.55
CA SER A 833 11.93 -25.45 -0.21
C SER A 833 13.15 -25.58 0.72
N ASP A 834 14.35 -25.71 0.15
CA ASP A 834 15.61 -25.91 0.91
C ASP A 834 15.79 -24.90 2.06
N ARG A 835 15.47 -23.62 1.79
CA ARG A 835 15.52 -22.51 2.76
C ARG A 835 14.67 -21.32 2.28
N PRO A 836 14.36 -20.32 3.14
CA PRO A 836 13.50 -19.18 2.78
C PRO A 836 13.94 -18.40 1.54
N GLY A 837 15.24 -18.10 1.42
CA GLY A 837 15.80 -17.35 0.29
C GLY A 837 15.86 -18.11 -1.04
N THR A 838 15.48 -19.39 -1.06
CA THR A 838 15.51 -20.25 -2.27
C THR A 838 14.18 -20.93 -2.54
N LEU A 839 13.13 -20.54 -1.81
CA LEU A 839 11.79 -21.06 -2.03
C LEU A 839 11.34 -20.69 -3.45
N GLN A 840 10.83 -21.67 -4.21
CA GLN A 840 10.40 -21.51 -5.61
C GLN A 840 9.49 -22.66 -6.06
N GLY A 841 8.63 -22.44 -7.05
CA GLY A 841 7.76 -23.50 -7.58
C GLY A 841 6.47 -23.66 -6.77
N PHE A 842 5.91 -22.54 -6.31
CA PHE A 842 4.68 -22.49 -5.55
C PHE A 842 3.78 -21.34 -6.02
N VAL A 843 2.47 -21.52 -5.88
CA VAL A 843 1.44 -20.48 -6.02
C VAL A 843 0.50 -20.48 -4.80
N VAL A 844 -0.31 -19.43 -4.64
CA VAL A 844 -1.34 -19.37 -3.59
C VAL A 844 -2.59 -20.12 -4.05
N GLY A 845 -2.83 -21.30 -3.48
CA GLY A 845 -4.02 -22.10 -3.79
C GLY A 845 -5.23 -21.82 -2.89
N ARG A 846 -4.97 -21.62 -1.59
CA ARG A 846 -5.97 -21.26 -0.58
C ARG A 846 -5.44 -20.14 0.31
N PRO A 847 -6.32 -19.43 1.03
CA PRO A 847 -5.93 -18.44 2.03
C PRO A 847 -4.79 -18.93 2.93
N GLY A 848 -3.66 -18.24 2.86
CA GLY A 848 -2.49 -18.53 3.70
C GLY A 848 -1.75 -19.85 3.41
N THR A 849 -1.93 -20.49 2.26
CA THR A 849 -1.17 -21.71 1.93
C THR A 849 -0.60 -21.70 0.51
N LEU A 850 0.67 -22.06 0.42
CA LEU A 850 1.35 -22.33 -0.84
C LEU A 850 1.02 -23.74 -1.33
N GLU A 851 0.68 -23.87 -2.62
CA GLU A 851 0.55 -25.14 -3.31
C GLU A 851 1.66 -25.31 -4.36
N PRO A 852 2.20 -26.52 -4.54
CA PRO A 852 3.17 -26.80 -5.59
C PRO A 852 2.65 -26.44 -6.99
N ALA A 853 3.48 -25.75 -7.76
CA ALA A 853 3.23 -25.45 -9.16
C ALA A 853 4.54 -25.52 -9.97
N CYS A 854 4.43 -25.82 -11.26
CA CYS A 854 5.61 -25.85 -12.12
C CYS A 854 6.02 -24.42 -12.50
N THR A 855 7.25 -24.04 -12.14
CA THR A 855 7.88 -22.81 -12.61
C THR A 855 8.94 -23.16 -13.64
N MET A 856 8.76 -22.69 -14.86
CA MET A 856 9.78 -22.78 -15.90
C MET A 856 10.82 -21.70 -15.67
N ARG A 857 12.06 -22.11 -15.42
CA ARG A 857 13.22 -21.23 -15.28
C ARG A 857 14.08 -21.35 -16.53
N TYR A 858 14.34 -20.24 -17.19
CA TYR A 858 15.21 -20.19 -18.35
C TYR A 858 16.25 -19.08 -18.21
N ALA A 859 17.39 -19.23 -18.90
CA ALA A 859 18.48 -18.27 -18.80
C ALA A 859 19.06 -17.93 -20.17
N VAL A 860 19.53 -16.69 -20.31
CA VAL A 860 20.26 -16.21 -21.49
C VAL A 860 21.53 -15.50 -21.02
N SER A 861 22.66 -15.84 -21.64
CA SER A 861 23.99 -15.34 -21.28
C SER A 861 24.68 -14.68 -22.48
N GLY A 862 25.48 -13.67 -22.21
CA GLY A 862 26.26 -12.95 -23.23
C GLY A 862 27.18 -11.89 -22.62
N ARG A 863 27.46 -10.84 -23.39
CA ARG A 863 28.39 -9.77 -22.98
C ARG A 863 27.87 -8.41 -23.42
N GLY A 864 27.86 -7.45 -22.51
CA GLY A 864 27.37 -6.08 -22.69
C GLY A 864 25.86 -5.98 -22.86
N THR A 865 25.29 -6.65 -23.87
CA THR A 865 23.85 -6.75 -24.09
C THR A 865 23.46 -8.21 -24.25
N VAL A 866 22.39 -8.61 -23.58
CA VAL A 866 21.72 -9.90 -23.77
C VAL A 866 20.27 -9.65 -24.13
N CYS A 867 19.78 -10.37 -25.12
CA CYS A 867 18.41 -10.26 -25.60
C CYS A 867 17.89 -11.64 -25.94
N GLY A 868 16.80 -12.06 -25.32
CA GLY A 868 16.23 -13.38 -25.49
C GLY A 868 15.00 -13.53 -24.64
N GLY A 869 14.41 -14.72 -24.60
CA GLY A 869 13.09 -14.84 -24.03
C GLY A 869 12.46 -16.21 -24.16
N LEU A 870 11.14 -16.24 -24.03
CA LEU A 870 10.32 -17.43 -24.09
C LEU A 870 9.20 -17.29 -25.12
N LEU A 871 9.14 -18.24 -26.05
CA LEU A 871 8.04 -18.38 -27.01
C LEU A 871 7.06 -19.43 -26.46
N MET A 872 5.78 -19.08 -26.42
CA MET A 872 4.68 -19.92 -25.99
C MET A 872 3.63 -20.04 -27.10
N ALA A 873 3.23 -21.25 -27.47
CA ALA A 873 2.26 -21.47 -28.55
C ALA A 873 1.37 -22.69 -28.31
N VAL A 874 0.09 -22.62 -28.69
CA VAL A 874 -0.87 -23.73 -28.50
C VAL A 874 -0.71 -24.84 -29.56
N ASP A 875 -0.12 -24.52 -30.70
CA ASP A 875 0.15 -25.44 -31.81
C ASP A 875 1.35 -25.00 -32.66
N GLY A 876 1.75 -25.84 -33.61
CA GLY A 876 2.87 -25.58 -34.52
C GLY A 876 2.67 -24.36 -35.41
N PRO A 877 1.49 -24.16 -36.06
CA PRO A 877 1.24 -22.95 -36.85
C PRO A 877 1.41 -21.64 -36.07
N ALA A 878 0.96 -21.59 -34.81
CA ALA A 878 1.18 -20.43 -33.94
C ALA A 878 2.67 -20.24 -33.60
N GLU A 879 3.39 -21.33 -33.32
CA GLU A 879 4.84 -21.33 -33.07
C GLU A 879 5.60 -20.77 -34.28
N ASP A 880 5.31 -21.26 -35.49
CA ASP A 880 5.92 -20.81 -36.74
C ASP A 880 5.61 -19.34 -37.05
N SER A 881 4.39 -18.89 -36.73
CA SER A 881 3.98 -17.49 -36.91
C SER A 881 4.78 -16.55 -36.01
N LEU A 882 4.92 -16.90 -34.73
CA LEU A 882 5.73 -16.16 -33.78
C LEU A 882 7.21 -16.18 -34.16
N ALA A 883 7.75 -17.33 -34.56
CA ALA A 883 9.13 -17.44 -35.02
C ALA A 883 9.41 -16.51 -36.23
N ARG A 884 8.48 -16.42 -37.19
CA ARG A 884 8.57 -15.46 -38.30
C ARG A 884 8.52 -14.01 -37.82
N ALA A 885 7.67 -13.68 -36.84
CA ALA A 885 7.61 -12.34 -36.26
C ALA A 885 8.91 -11.96 -35.54
N LEU A 886 9.53 -12.91 -34.84
CA LEU A 886 10.81 -12.73 -34.14
C LEU A 886 11.99 -12.53 -35.09
N ALA A 887 11.94 -13.12 -36.29
CA ALA A 887 13.00 -13.01 -37.29
C ALA A 887 12.99 -11.69 -38.09
N ARG A 888 12.04 -10.79 -37.80
CA ARG A 888 11.87 -9.54 -38.53
C ARG A 888 12.86 -8.47 -38.10
N GLU A 889 13.39 -7.74 -39.08
CA GLU A 889 14.30 -6.62 -38.85
C GLU A 889 13.59 -5.48 -38.12
N GLU A 890 12.31 -5.23 -38.43
CA GLU A 890 11.54 -4.15 -37.80
C GLU A 890 11.42 -4.33 -36.27
N LEU A 891 11.31 -5.58 -35.79
CA LEU A 891 11.30 -5.89 -34.37
C LEU A 891 12.67 -5.65 -33.73
N THR A 892 13.74 -6.03 -34.43
CA THR A 892 15.12 -5.81 -33.96
C THR A 892 15.42 -4.32 -33.80
N GLU A 893 15.02 -3.50 -34.78
CA GLU A 893 15.13 -2.05 -34.69
C GLU A 893 14.30 -1.46 -33.55
N PHE A 894 13.06 -1.94 -33.37
CA PHE A 894 12.18 -1.48 -32.31
C PHE A 894 12.76 -1.73 -30.91
N MET A 895 13.44 -2.87 -30.71
CA MET A 895 14.13 -3.19 -29.46
C MET A 895 15.46 -2.44 -29.26
N ALA A 896 16.10 -2.00 -30.36
CA ALA A 896 17.37 -1.30 -30.32
C ALA A 896 17.22 0.22 -30.05
N ARG A 897 16.01 0.77 -30.22
CA ARG A 897 15.73 2.18 -29.93
C ARG A 897 15.93 2.47 -28.43
N PRO A 898 16.66 3.56 -28.09
CA PRO A 898 16.97 3.90 -26.71
C PRO A 898 15.78 4.44 -25.90
#